data_AF-A0A6N3CS80-F1
#
_entry.id   AF-A0A6N3CS80-F1
#
_cell.length_a   1.000
_cell.length_b   1.000
_cell.length_c   1.000
_cell.angle_alpha   90.00
_cell.angle_beta   90.00
_cell.angle_gamma   90.00
#
_symmetry.space_group_name_H-M   'P 1'
#
loop_
_entity.id
_entity.type
_entity.pdbx_description
1 polymer ?
#
loop_
_entity_poly.entity_id
_entity_poly.type
_entity_poly.pdbx_seq_one_letter_code
_entity_poly.pdbx_strand_id
1 'polypeptide(L)'
;MKKRNMPKISAVILAVLICVFAGILIGKLKENYDPEIFSENYISVDEVKQELIFTVYSQEEWDEWFEGGKKDYLTGAVLDELLKRLGVSEQIDFSEKRKNAAVSRTEWNQVYAQILAFLDMEQSVKKETLLVLNRMEMEDQTVLVTNQGDFYTKLQNTYFTDWMSYDVYIKEDQCIGIAQVSEQEQTIENAYLKSCQDEKISFLFAGAVYEKELQERWISCEPGVCDLVFRDGALTAIKTKQDIIQGQMLSYDDSEIEIEDYGRIHHNGKLPVYQTYGDVSEKSISDVVLGNMNVAYVTAGKEVCAILILQPADIKNIRVLLLSDDGTNTRSDVYLKCSTNADITCGDETKSAGSEELLHPADTLTMAPGKTFIVKPESEDGKIYLCNGNGTAVSNGYAGTIEVRSTENGYTVVNELPLEEYLYAVVPSEMPSSFSPEALKTQAVCARSYAYMQLMRADLAAYGAHINDSTSYQVYNKVEKTKESVAAVDATCGQVLTWNGKVVEAYYFSTSMGYTDTAEIWNVDDPSSYGYLKKACLNQADADIDLSDETAFSKYIKSSADGYDSDIRYYRWFATADLSDKTETVNEILVARHSISPKNVLYYESDGTTEMDVAAAGEKMGAITGMSVEARSSSGSILTLDLTYECGIVKIKTEYNIRKILGCMVKKIVYADATESENITMLPSAFSTVEKQEDGTYLLSGGGYGHGLGMSQNGANGMAKAGMGYQDILNYFYQDITVETIGEMEGKETL
;
A
#
# COMPACT_ATOMS: atom_id res chain seq x y z
N MET A 1 -65.80 61.90 -62.82
CA MET A 1 -65.85 62.07 -61.34
C MET A 1 -66.51 60.83 -60.76
N LYS A 2 -66.11 60.17 -59.67
CA LYS A 2 -64.95 60.26 -58.76
C LYS A 2 -64.95 58.92 -57.99
N LYS A 3 -63.81 58.22 -57.94
CA LYS A 3 -63.55 57.03 -57.11
C LYS A 3 -63.42 57.45 -55.63
N ARG A 4 -63.89 56.60 -54.70
CA ARG A 4 -63.53 56.63 -53.26
C ARG A 4 -63.66 55.19 -52.70
N ASN A 5 -62.61 54.39 -52.81
CA ASN A 5 -61.65 54.01 -51.74
C ASN A 5 -62.30 53.48 -50.45
N MET A 6 -62.42 52.15 -50.36
CA MET A 6 -62.50 51.40 -49.09
C MET A 6 -61.09 51.20 -48.52
N PRO A 7 -60.92 51.15 -47.17
CA PRO A 7 -59.61 51.24 -46.54
C PRO A 7 -58.89 49.88 -46.51
N LYS A 8 -57.63 49.90 -46.95
CA LYS A 8 -56.65 48.80 -47.00
C LYS A 8 -56.17 48.29 -45.62
N ILE A 9 -56.95 48.47 -44.54
CA ILE A 9 -56.47 48.26 -43.16
C ILE A 9 -56.67 46.81 -42.69
N SER A 10 -57.65 46.07 -43.23
CA SER A 10 -57.93 44.68 -42.80
C SER A 10 -56.91 43.64 -43.30
N ALA A 11 -56.28 43.86 -44.46
CA ALA A 11 -55.31 42.91 -45.02
C ALA A 11 -53.92 43.03 -44.37
N VAL A 12 -53.56 44.23 -43.90
CA VAL A 12 -52.26 44.50 -43.26
C VAL A 12 -52.23 43.95 -41.84
N ILE A 13 -53.33 44.03 -41.08
CA ILE A 13 -53.40 43.47 -39.72
C ILE A 13 -53.37 41.93 -39.74
N LEU A 14 -54.05 41.30 -40.72
CA LEU A 14 -54.00 39.85 -40.89
C LEU A 14 -52.62 39.37 -41.37
N ALA A 15 -51.95 40.12 -42.25
CA ALA A 15 -50.58 39.82 -42.66
C ALA A 15 -49.58 40.00 -41.52
N VAL A 16 -49.73 41.03 -40.68
CA VAL A 16 -48.87 41.24 -39.49
C VAL A 16 -49.11 40.15 -38.45
N LEU A 17 -50.36 39.72 -38.21
CA LEU A 17 -50.65 38.60 -37.30
C LEU A 17 -50.11 37.27 -37.84
N ILE A 18 -50.17 37.00 -39.15
CA ILE A 18 -49.55 35.82 -39.77
C ILE A 18 -48.02 35.92 -39.73
N CYS A 19 -47.42 37.10 -39.89
CA CYS A 19 -45.97 37.32 -39.76
C CYS A 19 -45.49 37.27 -38.30
N VAL A 20 -46.31 37.66 -37.33
CA VAL A 20 -46.00 37.55 -35.89
C VAL A 20 -46.22 36.12 -35.42
N PHE A 21 -47.26 35.41 -35.87
CA PHE A 21 -47.41 33.97 -35.59
C PHE A 21 -46.35 33.14 -36.32
N ALA A 22 -46.01 33.47 -37.57
CA ALA A 22 -44.88 32.86 -38.27
C ALA A 22 -43.55 33.25 -37.59
N GLY A 23 -43.40 34.48 -37.10
CA GLY A 23 -42.22 34.92 -36.35
C GLY A 23 -42.07 34.26 -34.98
N ILE A 24 -43.18 33.93 -34.32
CA ILE A 24 -43.21 33.17 -33.05
C ILE A 24 -43.05 31.65 -33.32
N LEU A 25 -43.54 31.13 -34.45
CA LEU A 25 -43.28 29.75 -34.88
C LEU A 25 -41.82 29.58 -35.35
N ILE A 26 -41.27 30.56 -36.07
CA ILE A 26 -39.87 30.60 -36.53
C ILE A 26 -38.93 30.91 -35.37
N GLY A 27 -39.36 31.70 -34.39
CA GLY A 27 -38.64 31.94 -33.13
C GLY A 27 -38.64 30.75 -32.16
N LYS A 28 -39.63 29.86 -32.26
CA LYS A 28 -39.63 28.54 -31.58
C LYS A 28 -38.84 27.46 -32.33
N LEU A 29 -38.28 27.77 -33.51
CA LEU A 29 -37.57 26.82 -34.38
C LEU A 29 -36.07 27.13 -34.54
N LYS A 30 -35.51 28.06 -33.75
CA LYS A 30 -34.06 28.13 -33.53
C LYS A 30 -33.78 27.61 -32.13
N GLU A 31 -33.50 26.32 -32.03
CA GLU A 31 -32.69 25.80 -30.94
C GLU A 31 -31.39 26.61 -30.94
N ASN A 32 -31.21 27.44 -29.91
CA ASN A 32 -29.91 28.05 -29.68
C ASN A 32 -29.01 26.93 -29.19
N TYR A 33 -28.10 26.50 -30.06
CA TYR A 33 -27.02 25.61 -29.66
C TYR A 33 -26.20 26.30 -28.56
N ASP A 34 -26.02 25.58 -27.46
CA ASP A 34 -25.14 25.97 -26.37
C ASP A 34 -24.16 24.81 -26.14
N PRO A 35 -22.86 24.98 -26.43
CA PRO A 35 -21.85 23.94 -26.20
C PRO A 35 -21.63 23.68 -24.71
N GLU A 36 -22.06 24.59 -23.83
CA GLU A 36 -21.88 24.47 -22.39
C GLU A 36 -23.04 23.74 -21.71
N ILE A 37 -24.09 23.31 -22.44
CA ILE A 37 -25.25 22.63 -21.83
C ILE A 37 -25.46 21.28 -22.48
N PHE A 38 -25.59 20.25 -21.64
CA PHE A 38 -25.92 18.90 -22.10
C PHE A 38 -27.27 18.91 -22.85
N SER A 39 -27.31 18.24 -24.01
CA SER A 39 -28.46 18.20 -24.89
C SER A 39 -28.71 16.80 -25.42
N GLU A 40 -29.97 16.40 -25.45
CA GLU A 40 -30.44 15.18 -26.13
C GLU A 40 -30.69 15.42 -27.63
N ASN A 41 -30.94 16.67 -28.02
CA ASN A 41 -31.32 17.03 -29.38
C ASN A 41 -30.11 17.15 -30.33
N TYR A 42 -28.91 17.28 -29.79
CA TYR A 42 -27.66 17.34 -30.55
C TYR A 42 -26.48 16.82 -29.73
N ILE A 43 -25.40 16.41 -30.40
CA ILE A 43 -24.10 16.13 -29.77
C ILE A 43 -23.05 17.18 -30.16
N SER A 44 -22.25 17.64 -29.19
CA SER A 44 -21.16 18.59 -29.44
C SER A 44 -19.98 17.90 -30.14
N VAL A 45 -19.24 18.66 -30.93
CA VAL A 45 -18.01 18.16 -31.56
C VAL A 45 -16.96 17.80 -30.51
N ASP A 46 -16.87 18.55 -29.41
CA ASP A 46 -15.90 18.28 -28.35
C ASP A 46 -16.13 16.93 -27.66
N GLU A 47 -17.39 16.57 -27.41
CA GLU A 47 -17.73 15.25 -26.89
C GLU A 47 -17.43 14.15 -27.90
N VAL A 48 -17.77 14.35 -29.18
CA VAL A 48 -17.41 13.39 -30.25
C VAL A 48 -15.90 13.16 -30.32
N LYS A 49 -15.07 14.20 -30.16
CA LYS A 49 -13.61 14.05 -30.13
C LYS A 49 -13.17 13.18 -28.96
N GLN A 50 -13.70 13.42 -27.76
CA GLN A 50 -13.38 12.61 -26.58
C GLN A 50 -13.80 11.16 -26.77
N GLU A 51 -14.97 10.90 -27.34
CA GLU A 51 -15.42 9.55 -27.62
C GLU A 51 -14.59 8.82 -28.69
N LEU A 52 -13.81 9.53 -29.51
CA LEU A 52 -12.97 8.93 -30.56
C LEU A 52 -11.51 8.66 -30.14
N ILE A 53 -11.12 8.97 -28.89
CA ILE A 53 -9.72 8.81 -28.43
C ILE A 53 -9.25 7.35 -28.36
N PHE A 54 -10.16 6.38 -28.41
CA PHE A 54 -9.80 4.96 -28.49
C PHE A 54 -9.36 4.54 -29.90
N THR A 55 -9.59 5.38 -30.91
CA THR A 55 -9.21 5.09 -32.30
C THR A 55 -7.70 5.24 -32.50
N VAL A 56 -7.21 4.85 -33.68
CA VAL A 56 -5.79 4.99 -34.05
C VAL A 56 -5.29 6.43 -34.17
N TYR A 57 -6.19 7.42 -34.10
CA TYR A 57 -5.87 8.84 -34.22
C TYR A 57 -5.71 9.48 -32.85
N SER A 58 -4.68 10.30 -32.71
CA SER A 58 -4.45 11.12 -31.52
C SER A 58 -5.49 12.23 -31.35
N GLN A 59 -5.59 12.76 -30.12
CA GLN A 59 -6.44 13.91 -29.81
C GLN A 59 -6.09 15.13 -30.67
N GLU A 60 -4.80 15.41 -30.88
CA GLU A 60 -4.33 16.52 -31.72
C GLU A 60 -4.78 16.37 -33.18
N GLU A 61 -4.70 15.15 -33.74
CA GLU A 61 -5.20 14.88 -35.10
C GLU A 61 -6.71 15.09 -35.23
N TRP A 62 -7.47 14.78 -34.18
CA TRP A 62 -8.90 15.07 -34.14
C TRP A 62 -9.19 16.56 -34.03
N ASP A 63 -8.46 17.28 -33.17
CA ASP A 63 -8.58 18.73 -33.03
C ASP A 63 -8.31 19.43 -34.36
N GLU A 64 -7.19 19.13 -35.03
CA GLU A 64 -6.86 19.65 -36.36
C GLU A 64 -7.91 19.28 -37.41
N TRP A 65 -8.45 18.04 -37.38
CA TRP A 65 -9.45 17.63 -38.37
C TRP A 65 -10.78 18.38 -38.19
N PHE A 66 -11.17 18.69 -36.95
CA PHE A 66 -12.37 19.45 -36.67
C PHE A 66 -12.20 20.97 -36.84
N GLU A 67 -10.96 21.48 -36.89
CA GLU A 67 -10.67 22.86 -37.30
C GLU A 67 -11.08 23.13 -38.76
N GLY A 68 -11.58 24.34 -39.06
CA GLY A 68 -11.86 24.75 -40.46
C GLY A 68 -13.32 24.99 -40.85
N GLY A 69 -14.15 25.53 -39.95
CA GLY A 69 -15.50 26.03 -40.28
C GLY A 69 -16.63 25.01 -40.15
N LYS A 70 -16.36 23.89 -39.48
CA LYS A 70 -17.39 22.98 -38.96
C LYS A 70 -18.15 23.68 -37.83
N LYS A 71 -19.41 23.29 -37.62
CA LYS A 71 -20.19 23.80 -36.48
C LYS A 71 -19.69 23.14 -35.20
N ASP A 72 -19.92 23.79 -34.08
CA ASP A 72 -19.56 23.27 -32.75
C ASP A 72 -20.33 21.99 -32.36
N TYR A 73 -21.37 21.63 -33.13
CA TYR A 73 -22.11 20.37 -33.02
C TYR A 73 -21.99 19.51 -34.27
N LEU A 74 -22.14 18.20 -34.07
CA LEU A 74 -22.08 17.23 -35.15
C LEU A 74 -23.27 17.41 -36.10
N THR A 75 -22.98 17.53 -37.39
CA THR A 75 -24.00 17.58 -38.45
C THR A 75 -23.92 16.33 -39.31
N GLY A 76 -25.02 15.97 -39.98
CA GLY A 76 -25.05 14.77 -40.82
C GLY A 76 -23.97 14.76 -41.92
N ALA A 77 -23.60 15.92 -42.47
CA ALA A 77 -22.50 16.03 -43.43
C ALA A 77 -21.12 15.75 -42.82
N VAL A 78 -20.88 16.25 -41.60
CA VAL A 78 -19.62 16.02 -40.89
C VAL A 78 -19.52 14.57 -40.41
N LEU A 79 -20.65 13.97 -40.02
CA LEU A 79 -20.71 12.55 -39.65
C LEU A 79 -20.37 11.63 -40.83
N ASP A 80 -20.92 11.89 -42.03
CA ASP A 80 -20.55 11.14 -43.25
C ASP A 80 -19.05 11.26 -43.57
N GLU A 81 -18.46 12.44 -43.40
CA GLU A 81 -17.02 12.65 -43.57
C GLU A 81 -16.19 11.90 -42.51
N LEU A 82 -16.64 11.92 -41.25
CA LEU A 82 -16.03 11.20 -40.13
C LEU A 82 -16.01 9.69 -40.39
N LEU A 83 -17.13 9.10 -40.79
CA LEU A 83 -17.24 7.65 -41.06
C LEU A 83 -16.32 7.22 -42.21
N LYS A 84 -16.13 8.07 -43.23
CA LYS A 84 -15.19 7.83 -44.32
C LYS A 84 -13.74 7.89 -43.84
N ARG A 85 -13.41 8.86 -42.98
CA ARG A 85 -12.06 8.98 -42.39
C ARG A 85 -11.72 7.75 -41.55
N LEU A 86 -12.68 7.30 -40.73
CA LEU A 86 -12.57 6.08 -39.93
C LEU A 86 -12.56 4.79 -40.77
N GLY A 87 -12.86 4.86 -42.06
CA GLY A 87 -12.87 3.70 -42.96
C GLY A 87 -14.05 2.73 -42.75
N VAL A 88 -15.13 3.19 -42.10
CA VAL A 88 -16.29 2.37 -41.68
C VAL A 88 -17.60 2.78 -42.35
N SER A 89 -17.55 3.68 -43.34
CA SER A 89 -18.75 4.24 -43.98
C SER A 89 -19.60 3.21 -44.75
N GLU A 90 -19.05 2.06 -45.13
CA GLU A 90 -19.83 1.00 -45.83
C GLU A 90 -20.45 0.00 -44.84
N GLN A 91 -19.97 -0.01 -43.60
CA GLN A 91 -20.31 -0.99 -42.57
C GLN A 91 -21.34 -0.44 -41.58
N ILE A 92 -21.43 0.88 -41.44
CA ILE A 92 -22.29 1.57 -40.48
C ILE A 92 -23.55 2.08 -41.16
N ASP A 93 -24.71 1.70 -40.63
CA ASP A 93 -26.00 2.18 -41.12
C ASP A 93 -26.29 3.59 -40.62
N PHE A 94 -26.02 4.58 -41.48
CA PHE A 94 -26.40 5.98 -41.30
C PHE A 94 -27.13 6.48 -42.55
N SER A 95 -28.47 6.46 -42.54
CA SER A 95 -29.26 7.03 -43.64
C SER A 95 -29.01 8.55 -43.70
N GLU A 96 -28.45 9.09 -44.78
CA GLU A 96 -28.24 10.54 -45.00
C GLU A 96 -29.53 11.35 -44.73
N LYS A 97 -29.76 11.75 -43.47
CA LYS A 97 -30.83 12.69 -43.12
C LYS A 97 -30.21 14.08 -43.07
N ARG A 98 -30.69 14.95 -43.97
CA ARG A 98 -30.45 16.41 -44.06
C ARG A 98 -29.02 16.83 -43.67
N LYS A 99 -28.13 16.92 -44.66
CA LYS A 99 -26.71 17.32 -44.55
C LYS A 99 -26.36 18.40 -43.49
N ASN A 100 -27.20 19.42 -43.31
CA ASN A 100 -26.93 20.55 -42.41
C ASN A 100 -27.68 20.51 -41.07
N ALA A 101 -28.45 19.46 -40.80
CA ALA A 101 -29.14 19.26 -39.52
C ALA A 101 -28.16 18.76 -38.46
N ALA A 102 -28.43 19.10 -37.19
CA ALA A 102 -27.73 18.52 -36.06
C ALA A 102 -28.03 17.01 -35.99
N VAL A 103 -27.03 16.22 -35.64
CA VAL A 103 -27.18 14.80 -35.29
C VAL A 103 -27.63 14.75 -33.84
N SER A 104 -28.79 14.15 -33.59
CA SER A 104 -29.28 13.96 -32.21
C SER A 104 -28.40 12.98 -31.45
N ARG A 105 -28.38 13.07 -30.11
CA ARG A 105 -27.61 12.15 -29.27
C ARG A 105 -28.03 10.70 -29.47
N THR A 106 -29.34 10.45 -29.59
CA THR A 106 -29.86 9.12 -29.91
C THR A 106 -29.35 8.57 -31.24
N GLU A 107 -29.33 9.39 -32.30
CA GLU A 107 -28.79 8.99 -33.60
C GLU A 107 -27.28 8.74 -33.53
N TRP A 108 -26.56 9.62 -32.82
CA TRP A 108 -25.13 9.46 -32.60
C TRP A 108 -24.81 8.17 -31.83
N ASN A 109 -25.47 7.89 -30.71
CA ASN A 109 -25.23 6.67 -29.91
C ASN A 109 -25.43 5.39 -30.74
N GLN A 110 -26.39 5.38 -31.67
CA GLN A 110 -26.61 4.25 -32.59
C GLN A 110 -25.44 4.07 -33.55
N VAL A 111 -24.88 5.18 -34.04
CA VAL A 111 -23.71 5.17 -34.92
C VAL A 111 -22.45 4.82 -34.14
N TYR A 112 -22.23 5.44 -32.99
CA TYR A 112 -21.07 5.22 -32.13
C TYR A 112 -20.98 3.77 -31.62
N ALA A 113 -22.10 3.17 -31.23
CA ALA A 113 -22.13 1.74 -30.88
C ALA A 113 -21.66 0.83 -32.04
N GLN A 114 -21.97 1.19 -33.29
CA GLN A 114 -21.45 0.48 -34.46
C GLN A 114 -19.96 0.79 -34.66
N ILE A 115 -19.51 2.03 -34.47
CA ILE A 115 -18.07 2.39 -34.53
C ILE A 115 -17.28 1.54 -33.53
N LEU A 116 -17.71 1.47 -32.27
CA LEU A 116 -17.09 0.62 -31.24
C LEU A 116 -17.05 -0.85 -31.68
N ALA A 117 -18.15 -1.39 -32.20
CA ALA A 117 -18.21 -2.78 -32.64
C ALA A 117 -17.24 -3.11 -33.79
N PHE A 118 -16.86 -2.12 -34.62
CA PHE A 118 -15.92 -2.32 -35.73
C PHE A 118 -14.47 -1.97 -35.40
N LEU A 119 -14.23 -1.01 -34.49
CA LEU A 119 -12.90 -0.45 -34.25
C LEU A 119 -12.33 -0.76 -32.87
N ASP A 120 -13.17 -0.96 -31.83
CA ASP A 120 -12.71 -1.26 -30.46
C ASP A 120 -12.61 -2.77 -30.22
N MET A 121 -11.69 -3.41 -30.95
CA MET A 121 -11.53 -4.87 -30.91
C MET A 121 -11.09 -5.41 -29.54
N GLU A 122 -10.46 -4.56 -28.73
CA GLU A 122 -10.00 -4.89 -27.37
C GLU A 122 -11.07 -4.62 -26.30
N GLN A 123 -12.22 -4.07 -26.67
CA GLN A 123 -13.28 -3.63 -25.74
C GLN A 123 -12.72 -2.69 -24.67
N SER A 124 -11.88 -1.75 -25.10
CA SER A 124 -11.24 -0.74 -24.25
C SER A 124 -12.24 0.29 -23.73
N VAL A 125 -13.36 0.51 -24.43
CA VAL A 125 -14.45 1.40 -24.03
C VAL A 125 -15.59 0.59 -23.42
N LYS A 126 -15.94 0.89 -22.18
CA LYS A 126 -17.07 0.31 -21.45
C LYS A 126 -18.21 1.30 -21.36
N LYS A 127 -19.44 0.77 -21.32
CA LYS A 127 -20.63 1.56 -21.01
C LYS A 127 -21.09 1.23 -19.60
N GLU A 128 -21.15 2.22 -18.73
CA GLU A 128 -21.53 2.06 -17.32
C GLU A 128 -22.55 3.12 -16.90
N THR A 129 -23.32 2.84 -15.86
CA THR A 129 -24.25 3.81 -15.27
C THR A 129 -23.67 4.33 -13.98
N LEU A 130 -23.41 5.64 -13.89
CA LEU A 130 -22.79 6.28 -12.74
C LEU A 130 -23.75 7.25 -12.06
N LEU A 131 -23.81 7.24 -10.73
CA LEU A 131 -24.43 8.31 -9.93
C LEU A 131 -23.35 9.34 -9.58
N VAL A 132 -23.49 10.57 -10.07
CA VAL A 132 -22.55 11.66 -9.77
C VAL A 132 -22.86 12.21 -8.39
N LEU A 133 -21.92 12.12 -7.45
CA LEU A 133 -22.07 12.62 -6.08
C LEU A 133 -21.51 14.04 -5.93
N ASN A 134 -20.40 14.32 -6.59
CA ASN A 134 -19.72 15.62 -6.59
C ASN A 134 -18.87 15.77 -7.86
N ARG A 135 -18.51 17.01 -8.19
CA ARG A 135 -17.66 17.36 -9.34
C ARG A 135 -16.56 18.31 -8.86
N MET A 136 -15.30 17.93 -9.10
CA MET A 136 -14.13 18.71 -8.70
C MET A 136 -13.41 19.21 -9.95
N GLU A 137 -13.39 20.54 -10.15
CA GLU A 137 -12.67 21.16 -11.26
C GLU A 137 -11.16 21.21 -10.97
N MET A 138 -10.36 20.76 -11.94
CA MET A 138 -8.91 20.92 -12.00
C MET A 138 -8.56 21.83 -13.19
N GLU A 139 -7.28 22.21 -13.37
CA GLU A 139 -6.87 23.17 -14.41
C GLU A 139 -7.30 22.75 -15.83
N ASP A 140 -7.23 21.46 -16.18
CA ASP A 140 -7.49 20.96 -17.54
C ASP A 140 -8.61 19.89 -17.63
N GLN A 141 -9.22 19.49 -16.52
CA GLN A 141 -10.22 18.41 -16.47
C GLN A 141 -11.09 18.49 -15.22
N THR A 142 -12.19 17.73 -15.21
CA THR A 142 -13.07 17.57 -14.04
C THR A 142 -12.96 16.15 -13.49
N VAL A 143 -12.91 15.99 -12.17
CA VAL A 143 -13.07 14.69 -11.50
C VAL A 143 -14.55 14.53 -11.12
N LEU A 144 -15.18 13.49 -11.66
CA LEU A 144 -16.51 13.04 -11.28
C LEU A 144 -16.36 12.06 -10.11
N VAL A 145 -16.80 12.48 -8.93
CA VAL A 145 -16.88 11.59 -7.76
C VAL A 145 -18.21 10.85 -7.84
N THR A 146 -18.18 9.52 -7.91
CA THR A 146 -19.38 8.70 -8.15
C THR A 146 -19.57 7.60 -7.11
N ASN A 147 -20.72 6.93 -7.16
CA ASN A 147 -20.96 5.73 -6.35
C ASN A 147 -20.05 4.54 -6.70
N GLN A 148 -19.35 4.56 -7.84
CA GLN A 148 -18.49 3.46 -8.28
C GLN A 148 -16.98 3.78 -8.19
N GLY A 149 -16.63 5.03 -7.89
CA GLY A 149 -15.26 5.53 -7.84
C GLY A 149 -15.15 6.91 -8.49
N ASP A 150 -13.91 7.38 -8.63
CA ASP A 150 -13.60 8.66 -9.26
C ASP A 150 -13.25 8.46 -10.72
N PHE A 151 -13.80 9.30 -11.59
CA PHE A 151 -13.53 9.27 -13.03
C PHE A 151 -13.14 10.66 -13.52
N TYR A 152 -12.11 10.74 -14.36
CA TYR A 152 -11.72 12.00 -14.98
C TYR A 152 -12.55 12.26 -16.23
N THR A 153 -12.84 13.52 -16.54
CA THR A 153 -13.50 13.88 -17.80
C THR A 153 -13.02 15.22 -18.32
N LYS A 154 -12.93 15.32 -19.65
CA LYS A 154 -12.72 16.59 -20.38
C LYS A 154 -14.03 17.16 -20.92
N LEU A 155 -15.15 16.50 -20.64
CA LEU A 155 -16.46 17.04 -20.96
C LEU A 155 -16.77 18.25 -20.08
N GLN A 156 -17.68 19.09 -20.53
CA GLN A 156 -18.06 20.29 -19.79
C GLN A 156 -18.67 19.91 -18.43
N ASN A 157 -18.18 20.53 -17.36
CA ASN A 157 -18.63 20.25 -15.99
C ASN A 157 -20.16 20.44 -15.83
N THR A 158 -20.71 21.40 -16.57
CA THR A 158 -22.14 21.72 -16.67
C THR A 158 -23.00 20.62 -17.31
N TYR A 159 -22.40 19.61 -17.95
CA TYR A 159 -23.13 18.47 -18.47
C TYR A 159 -23.64 17.54 -17.35
N PHE A 160 -22.95 17.56 -16.22
CA PHE A 160 -23.25 16.74 -15.08
C PHE A 160 -23.98 17.56 -14.01
N THR A 161 -24.80 16.89 -13.21
CA THR A 161 -25.49 17.47 -12.06
C THR A 161 -25.37 16.50 -10.90
N ASP A 162 -25.03 17.03 -9.72
CA ASP A 162 -24.90 16.21 -8.52
C ASP A 162 -26.23 15.50 -8.24
N TRP A 163 -26.14 14.25 -7.77
CA TRP A 163 -27.24 13.32 -7.50
C TRP A 163 -27.97 12.77 -8.73
N MET A 164 -27.58 13.17 -9.95
CA MET A 164 -28.11 12.60 -11.18
C MET A 164 -27.29 11.39 -11.63
N SER A 165 -27.97 10.47 -12.30
CA SER A 165 -27.35 9.29 -12.90
C SER A 165 -27.19 9.45 -14.40
N TYR A 166 -26.10 8.91 -14.94
CA TYR A 166 -25.76 9.00 -16.36
C TYR A 166 -25.30 7.64 -16.86
N ASP A 167 -25.79 7.24 -18.03
CA ASP A 167 -25.16 6.17 -18.77
C ASP A 167 -24.00 6.80 -19.55
N VAL A 168 -22.76 6.42 -19.24
CA VAL A 168 -21.55 7.03 -19.78
C VAL A 168 -20.70 6.00 -20.51
N TYR A 169 -19.83 6.51 -21.38
CA TYR A 169 -18.75 5.76 -22.01
C TYR A 169 -17.44 6.03 -21.26
N ILE A 170 -16.74 4.96 -20.86
CA ILE A 170 -15.53 5.00 -20.05
C ILE A 170 -14.41 4.28 -20.78
N LYS A 171 -13.25 4.90 -20.87
CA LYS A 171 -12.00 4.26 -21.28
C LYS A 171 -11.02 4.39 -20.13
N GLU A 172 -10.53 3.25 -19.62
CA GLU A 172 -9.72 3.21 -18.40
C GLU A 172 -10.45 3.89 -17.22
N ASP A 173 -9.96 5.03 -16.74
CA ASP A 173 -10.53 5.86 -15.68
C ASP A 173 -11.13 7.19 -16.19
N GLN A 174 -11.25 7.34 -17.52
CA GLN A 174 -11.78 8.54 -18.16
C GLN A 174 -13.22 8.34 -18.65
N CYS A 175 -14.14 9.18 -18.19
CA CYS A 175 -15.47 9.36 -18.79
C CYS A 175 -15.33 10.19 -20.07
N ILE A 176 -15.45 9.52 -21.22
CA ILE A 176 -15.21 10.10 -22.55
C ILE A 176 -16.50 10.59 -23.24
N GLY A 177 -17.67 10.16 -22.76
CA GLY A 177 -18.95 10.49 -23.40
C GLY A 177 -20.16 10.17 -22.54
N ILE A 178 -21.30 10.81 -22.83
CA ILE A 178 -22.57 10.58 -22.15
C ILE A 178 -23.56 9.99 -23.15
N ALA A 179 -23.98 8.74 -22.96
CA ALA A 179 -25.02 8.14 -23.78
C ALA A 179 -26.38 8.80 -23.50
N GLN A 180 -26.75 8.94 -22.22
CA GLN A 180 -28.01 9.58 -21.80
C GLN A 180 -27.98 9.92 -20.32
N VAL A 181 -28.87 10.84 -19.90
CA VAL A 181 -29.27 10.91 -18.48
C VAL A 181 -30.06 9.64 -18.14
N SER A 182 -29.64 8.93 -17.10
CA SER A 182 -30.21 7.64 -16.72
C SER A 182 -31.29 7.83 -15.66
N GLU A 183 -32.48 7.27 -15.92
CA GLU A 183 -33.56 7.15 -14.94
C GLU A 183 -33.46 5.85 -14.09
N GLN A 184 -32.36 5.10 -14.27
CA GLN A 184 -32.13 3.87 -13.52
C GLN A 184 -31.84 4.19 -12.05
N GLU A 185 -32.39 3.39 -11.14
CA GLU A 185 -32.04 3.50 -9.74
C GLU A 185 -30.56 3.17 -9.54
N GLN A 186 -29.84 4.04 -8.85
CA GLN A 186 -28.45 3.83 -8.45
C GLN A 186 -28.35 3.76 -6.94
N THR A 187 -27.43 2.95 -6.45
CA THR A 187 -27.26 2.72 -5.02
C THR A 187 -25.87 3.14 -4.57
N ILE A 188 -25.80 3.85 -3.45
CA ILE A 188 -24.60 3.99 -2.64
C ILE A 188 -24.65 2.88 -1.60
N GLU A 189 -23.85 1.84 -1.79
CA GLU A 189 -23.84 0.66 -0.93
C GLU A 189 -22.98 0.90 0.31
N ASN A 190 -23.41 0.33 1.44
CA ASN A 190 -22.64 0.29 2.70
C ASN A 190 -22.23 1.65 3.28
N ALA A 191 -22.92 2.74 2.94
CA ALA A 191 -22.66 4.06 3.51
C ALA A 191 -23.03 4.12 4.99
N TYR A 192 -22.28 4.91 5.78
CA TYR A 192 -22.64 5.17 7.17
C TYR A 192 -23.55 6.40 7.26
N LEU A 193 -24.84 6.19 7.55
CA LEU A 193 -25.78 7.26 7.83
C LEU A 193 -25.43 7.89 9.20
N LYS A 194 -25.05 9.18 9.20
CA LYS A 194 -24.77 9.94 10.44
C LYS A 194 -26.05 10.51 11.04
N SER A 195 -26.96 10.99 10.21
CA SER A 195 -28.24 11.53 10.66
C SER A 195 -29.27 11.55 9.53
N CYS A 196 -30.54 11.40 9.91
CA CYS A 196 -31.69 11.62 9.05
C CYS A 196 -32.73 12.43 9.81
N GLN A 197 -32.89 13.69 9.41
CA GLN A 197 -33.87 14.63 9.93
C GLN A 197 -34.88 14.97 8.83
N ASP A 198 -36.05 15.50 9.20
CA ASP A 198 -37.22 15.67 8.32
C ASP A 198 -36.92 16.28 6.93
N GLU A 199 -35.88 17.10 6.79
CA GLU A 199 -35.55 17.82 5.55
C GLU A 199 -34.14 17.49 5.00
N LYS A 200 -33.29 16.75 5.74
CA LYS A 200 -31.89 16.55 5.36
C LYS A 200 -31.30 15.25 5.90
N ILE A 201 -30.45 14.60 5.09
CA ILE A 201 -29.57 13.52 5.53
C ILE A 201 -28.10 13.95 5.50
N SER A 202 -27.31 13.33 6.39
CA SER A 202 -25.86 13.37 6.34
C SER A 202 -25.29 11.96 6.47
N PHE A 203 -24.33 11.60 5.63
CA PHE A 203 -23.73 10.28 5.60
C PHE A 203 -22.25 10.33 5.20
N LEU A 204 -21.51 9.27 5.53
CA LEU A 204 -20.13 9.04 5.13
C LEU A 204 -20.09 7.98 4.03
N PHE A 205 -19.29 8.25 3.01
CA PHE A 205 -19.00 7.33 1.92
C PHE A 205 -17.66 7.70 1.27
N ALA A 206 -16.82 6.71 0.98
CA ALA A 206 -15.55 6.89 0.28
C ALA A 206 -14.67 8.01 0.87
N GLY A 207 -14.62 8.11 2.21
CA GLY A 207 -13.80 9.09 2.92
C GLY A 207 -14.37 10.50 3.00
N ALA A 208 -15.54 10.77 2.42
CA ALA A 208 -16.16 12.09 2.42
C ALA A 208 -17.50 12.11 3.17
N VAL A 209 -17.81 13.26 3.78
CA VAL A 209 -19.13 13.54 4.35
C VAL A 209 -20.00 14.19 3.28
N TYR A 210 -21.15 13.59 3.03
CA TYR A 210 -22.15 14.14 2.14
C TYR A 210 -23.36 14.64 2.91
N GLU A 211 -24.00 15.65 2.34
CA GLU A 211 -25.23 16.23 2.84
C GLU A 211 -26.23 16.36 1.69
N LYS A 212 -27.47 15.89 1.92
CA LYS A 212 -28.52 15.95 0.90
C LYS A 212 -29.83 16.43 1.49
N GLU A 213 -30.35 17.51 0.91
CA GLU A 213 -31.72 17.97 1.16
C GLU A 213 -32.74 16.97 0.57
N LEU A 214 -33.75 16.65 1.36
CA LEU A 214 -34.82 15.71 1.04
C LEU A 214 -35.98 16.45 0.38
N GLN A 215 -36.52 15.87 -0.70
CA GLN A 215 -37.65 16.48 -1.44
C GLN A 215 -38.99 16.32 -0.70
N GLU A 216 -39.10 15.32 0.17
CA GLU A 216 -40.29 15.01 0.97
C GLU A 216 -39.87 14.79 2.43
N ARG A 217 -40.83 14.76 3.36
CA ARG A 217 -40.53 14.45 4.77
C ARG A 217 -40.32 12.96 4.96
N TRP A 218 -39.18 12.60 5.54
CA TRP A 218 -38.84 11.22 5.85
C TRP A 218 -39.11 10.89 7.33
N ILE A 219 -39.36 9.61 7.61
CA ILE A 219 -39.36 9.11 8.98
C ILE A 219 -37.90 9.10 9.45
N SER A 220 -37.62 9.70 10.61
CA SER A 220 -36.30 9.64 11.22
C SER A 220 -35.81 8.20 11.34
N CYS A 221 -34.57 7.96 10.93
CA CYS A 221 -33.90 6.68 11.07
C CYS A 221 -32.63 6.82 11.92
N GLU A 222 -32.33 5.76 12.65
CA GLU A 222 -31.14 5.69 13.50
C GLU A 222 -29.86 5.70 12.65
N PRO A 223 -28.77 6.33 13.14
CA PRO A 223 -27.47 6.24 12.50
C PRO A 223 -26.99 4.79 12.36
N GLY A 224 -26.24 4.52 11.29
CA GLY A 224 -25.70 3.19 11.04
C GLY A 224 -25.47 2.91 9.56
N VAL A 225 -25.03 1.70 9.25
CA VAL A 225 -24.71 1.29 7.88
C VAL A 225 -25.99 1.03 7.10
N CYS A 226 -26.07 1.57 5.89
CA CYS A 226 -27.24 1.46 5.03
C CYS A 226 -26.86 1.54 3.55
N ASP A 227 -27.79 1.10 2.70
CA ASP A 227 -27.74 1.41 1.27
C ASP A 227 -28.69 2.58 0.97
N LEU A 228 -28.17 3.60 0.27
CA LEU A 228 -28.93 4.79 -0.14
C LEU A 228 -29.26 4.68 -1.63
N VAL A 229 -30.55 4.64 -1.96
CA VAL A 229 -31.02 4.48 -3.35
C VAL A 229 -31.46 5.83 -3.90
N PHE A 230 -30.93 6.19 -5.06
CA PHE A 230 -31.19 7.43 -5.77
C PHE A 230 -31.82 7.18 -7.13
N ARG A 231 -32.70 8.08 -7.53
CA ARG A 231 -33.29 8.15 -8.87
C ARG A 231 -33.66 9.59 -9.20
N ASP A 232 -33.31 10.05 -10.40
CA ASP A 232 -33.69 11.38 -10.90
C ASP A 232 -33.34 12.53 -9.91
N GLY A 233 -32.19 12.46 -9.25
CA GLY A 233 -31.74 13.48 -8.28
C GLY A 233 -32.37 13.37 -6.88
N ALA A 234 -33.33 12.45 -6.69
CA ALA A 234 -34.02 12.22 -5.44
C ALA A 234 -33.50 10.95 -4.74
N LEU A 235 -33.41 11.02 -3.41
CA LEU A 235 -33.29 9.82 -2.58
C LEU A 235 -34.65 9.13 -2.55
N THR A 236 -34.72 7.85 -2.93
CA THR A 236 -35.96 7.07 -3.01
C THR A 236 -36.09 6.00 -1.93
N ALA A 237 -34.97 5.47 -1.41
CA ALA A 237 -34.97 4.52 -0.30
C ALA A 237 -33.71 4.64 0.57
N ILE A 238 -33.88 4.37 1.87
CA ILE A 238 -32.79 4.10 2.81
C ILE A 238 -32.99 2.66 3.31
N LYS A 239 -32.03 1.77 3.04
CA LYS A 239 -32.09 0.36 3.45
C LYS A 239 -31.08 0.12 4.56
N THR A 240 -31.52 0.22 5.81
CA THR A 240 -30.65 0.04 6.99
C THR A 240 -30.25 -1.43 7.17
N LYS A 241 -28.98 -1.69 7.47
CA LYS A 241 -28.45 -3.03 7.77
C LYS A 241 -28.30 -3.18 9.29
N GLN A 242 -29.02 -4.13 9.87
CA GLN A 242 -29.14 -4.28 11.33
C GLN A 242 -28.47 -5.54 11.89
N ASP A 243 -28.19 -6.53 11.04
CA ASP A 243 -27.52 -7.75 11.49
C ASP A 243 -26.05 -7.43 11.80
N ILE A 244 -25.63 -7.74 13.02
CA ILE A 244 -24.30 -7.44 13.54
C ILE A 244 -23.74 -8.69 14.21
N ILE A 245 -22.50 -9.01 13.88
CA ILE A 245 -21.66 -9.95 14.64
C ILE A 245 -20.52 -9.15 15.28
N GLN A 246 -19.99 -9.64 16.40
CA GLN A 246 -18.86 -9.01 17.09
C GLN A 246 -17.78 -10.04 17.36
N GLY A 247 -16.53 -9.61 17.24
CA GLY A 247 -15.38 -10.47 17.50
C GLY A 247 -14.10 -9.79 17.06
N GLN A 248 -13.00 -10.49 17.25
CA GLN A 248 -11.69 -10.04 16.81
C GLN A 248 -11.41 -10.51 15.38
N MET A 249 -10.80 -9.64 14.59
CA MET A 249 -10.30 -10.01 13.27
C MET A 249 -9.02 -10.83 13.44
N LEU A 250 -9.00 -12.06 12.91
CA LEU A 250 -7.84 -12.96 12.99
C LEU A 250 -7.03 -13.00 11.70
N SER A 251 -7.69 -12.83 10.56
CA SER A 251 -7.08 -12.68 9.24
C SER A 251 -8.04 -11.98 8.29
N TYR A 252 -7.51 -11.38 7.21
CA TYR A 252 -8.30 -10.90 6.08
C TYR A 252 -7.49 -11.01 4.78
N ASP A 253 -8.19 -11.19 3.67
CA ASP A 253 -7.66 -11.11 2.31
C ASP A 253 -8.63 -10.32 1.41
N ASP A 254 -8.48 -10.43 0.09
CA ASP A 254 -9.31 -9.70 -0.88
C ASP A 254 -10.77 -10.18 -0.93
N SER A 255 -11.09 -11.32 -0.30
CA SER A 255 -12.36 -12.03 -0.44
C SER A 255 -12.96 -12.58 0.86
N GLU A 256 -12.16 -12.78 1.90
CA GLU A 256 -12.60 -13.36 3.17
C GLU A 256 -12.03 -12.62 4.39
N ILE A 257 -12.80 -12.62 5.48
CA ILE A 257 -12.37 -12.22 6.82
C ILE A 257 -12.58 -13.38 7.77
N GLU A 258 -11.56 -13.72 8.55
CA GLU A 258 -11.68 -14.65 9.68
C GLU A 258 -11.98 -13.88 10.97
N ILE A 259 -13.11 -14.18 11.58
CA ILE A 259 -13.57 -13.57 12.83
C ILE A 259 -13.51 -14.63 13.94
N GLU A 260 -12.94 -14.28 15.09
CA GLU A 260 -12.92 -15.13 16.28
C GLU A 260 -14.33 -15.67 16.59
N ASP A 261 -14.44 -16.96 16.93
CA ASP A 261 -15.69 -17.71 17.19
C ASP A 261 -16.69 -17.85 16.03
N TYR A 262 -16.53 -17.13 14.91
CA TYR A 262 -17.41 -17.22 13.74
C TYR A 262 -16.76 -17.89 12.53
N GLY A 263 -15.42 -17.87 12.43
CA GLY A 263 -14.66 -18.41 11.31
C GLY A 263 -14.63 -17.45 10.11
N ARG A 264 -14.41 -18.01 8.92
CA ARG A 264 -14.27 -17.23 7.67
C ARG A 264 -15.63 -16.83 7.08
N ILE A 265 -15.75 -15.56 6.73
CA ILE A 265 -16.94 -14.97 6.11
C ILE A 265 -16.51 -14.18 4.86
N HIS A 266 -17.31 -14.30 3.81
CA HIS A 266 -17.04 -13.66 2.52
C HIS A 266 -17.33 -12.14 2.54
N HIS A 267 -16.60 -11.38 1.74
CA HIS A 267 -16.92 -10.00 1.38
C HIS A 267 -16.56 -9.70 -0.09
N ASN A 268 -17.18 -8.68 -0.66
CA ASN A 268 -17.05 -8.33 -2.08
C ASN A 268 -15.90 -7.30 -2.33
N GLY A 269 -14.78 -7.45 -1.62
CA GLY A 269 -13.59 -6.60 -1.75
C GLY A 269 -13.69 -5.22 -1.10
N LYS A 270 -14.61 -4.35 -1.54
CA LYS A 270 -14.80 -3.00 -0.97
C LYS A 270 -15.52 -3.07 0.37
N LEU A 271 -14.76 -3.17 1.46
CA LEU A 271 -15.29 -3.22 2.81
C LEU A 271 -15.02 -1.91 3.57
N PRO A 272 -16.02 -1.02 3.71
CA PRO A 272 -15.83 0.21 4.45
C PRO A 272 -15.65 -0.07 5.94
N VAL A 273 -14.71 0.67 6.54
CA VAL A 273 -14.44 0.63 7.98
C VAL A 273 -14.82 1.97 8.57
N TYR A 274 -15.67 1.96 9.59
CA TYR A 274 -16.14 3.16 10.26
C TYR A 274 -15.70 3.16 11.70
N GLN A 275 -14.96 4.19 12.10
CA GLN A 275 -14.82 4.52 13.51
C GLN A 275 -16.12 5.13 14.01
N THR A 276 -16.69 4.55 15.05
CA THR A 276 -17.98 4.99 15.61
C THR A 276 -17.90 5.52 17.04
N TYR A 277 -16.74 5.39 17.68
CA TYR A 277 -16.45 6.08 18.93
C TYR A 277 -15.95 7.52 18.65
N GLY A 278 -16.34 8.45 19.51
CA GLY A 278 -16.08 9.88 19.29
C GLY A 278 -16.79 10.37 18.02
N ASP A 279 -16.09 11.15 17.20
CA ASP A 279 -16.61 11.60 15.91
C ASP A 279 -16.54 10.48 14.86
N VAL A 280 -17.69 10.19 14.26
CA VAL A 280 -17.78 9.16 13.22
C VAL A 280 -16.98 9.58 12.00
N SER A 281 -16.07 8.70 11.58
CA SER A 281 -15.21 8.85 10.42
C SER A 281 -14.95 7.50 9.74
N GLU A 282 -14.65 7.54 8.44
CA GLU A 282 -14.21 6.36 7.69
C GLU A 282 -12.71 6.14 7.91
N LYS A 283 -12.31 4.87 7.95
CA LYS A 283 -10.97 4.39 8.31
C LYS A 283 -10.49 3.35 7.29
N SER A 284 -9.19 3.07 7.31
CA SER A 284 -8.62 1.96 6.56
C SER A 284 -8.88 0.64 7.29
N ILE A 285 -8.93 -0.47 6.56
CA ILE A 285 -8.93 -1.80 7.18
C ILE A 285 -7.69 -2.05 8.03
N SER A 286 -6.56 -1.41 7.69
CA SER A 286 -5.33 -1.44 8.50
C SER A 286 -5.50 -0.79 9.88
N ASP A 287 -6.53 0.03 10.09
CA ASP A 287 -6.86 0.58 11.42
C ASP A 287 -7.54 -0.46 12.33
N VAL A 288 -7.95 -1.62 11.79
CA VAL A 288 -8.46 -2.76 12.56
C VAL A 288 -7.29 -3.67 12.90
N VAL A 289 -6.77 -3.51 14.12
CA VAL A 289 -5.64 -4.29 14.62
C VAL A 289 -6.04 -5.74 14.89
N LEU A 290 -5.43 -6.63 14.12
CA LEU A 290 -5.61 -8.08 14.22
C LEU A 290 -5.42 -8.60 15.65
N GLY A 291 -6.37 -9.42 16.13
CA GLY A 291 -6.32 -10.07 17.44
C GLY A 291 -6.16 -9.14 18.66
N ASN A 292 -6.40 -7.83 18.49
CA ASN A 292 -6.26 -6.83 19.56
C ASN A 292 -7.39 -5.80 19.55
N MET A 293 -8.45 -6.05 18.77
CA MET A 293 -9.61 -5.18 18.65
C MET A 293 -10.88 -5.99 18.58
N ASN A 294 -11.80 -5.75 19.51
CA ASN A 294 -13.18 -6.19 19.36
C ASN A 294 -13.94 -5.18 18.52
N VAL A 295 -14.32 -5.57 17.31
CA VAL A 295 -15.07 -4.74 16.37
C VAL A 295 -16.43 -5.35 16.09
N ALA A 296 -17.36 -4.54 15.59
CA ALA A 296 -18.64 -5.02 15.08
C ALA A 296 -18.58 -5.14 13.55
N TYR A 297 -19.14 -6.21 13.01
CA TYR A 297 -19.25 -6.43 11.58
C TYR A 297 -20.73 -6.37 11.21
N VAL A 298 -21.09 -5.42 10.36
CA VAL A 298 -22.44 -5.34 9.82
C VAL A 298 -22.55 -6.35 8.70
N THR A 299 -23.56 -7.22 8.74
CA THR A 299 -23.75 -8.29 7.77
C THR A 299 -25.07 -8.14 7.01
N ALA A 300 -25.12 -8.71 5.81
CA ALA A 300 -26.35 -8.92 5.06
C ALA A 300 -26.31 -10.33 4.45
N GLY A 301 -27.17 -11.22 4.94
CA GLY A 301 -27.14 -12.62 4.52
C GLY A 301 -25.88 -13.34 5.02
N LYS A 302 -24.96 -13.69 4.11
CA LYS A 302 -23.70 -14.38 4.44
C LYS A 302 -22.45 -13.52 4.17
N GLU A 303 -22.65 -12.24 3.93
CA GLU A 303 -21.59 -11.31 3.53
C GLU A 303 -21.38 -10.24 4.60
N VAL A 304 -20.12 -9.90 4.83
CA VAL A 304 -19.75 -8.73 5.63
C VAL A 304 -19.87 -7.48 4.75
N CYS A 305 -20.64 -6.50 5.22
CA CYS A 305 -20.95 -5.26 4.52
C CYS A 305 -20.12 -4.07 5.02
N ALA A 306 -19.76 -4.04 6.30
CA ALA A 306 -18.91 -2.99 6.88
C ALA A 306 -18.30 -3.46 8.20
N ILE A 307 -17.21 -2.81 8.62
CA ILE A 307 -16.61 -2.98 9.95
C ILE A 307 -16.83 -1.69 10.75
N LEU A 308 -17.22 -1.82 12.02
CA LEU A 308 -17.39 -0.73 12.95
C LEU A 308 -16.36 -0.85 14.07
N ILE A 309 -15.43 0.09 14.11
CA ILE A 309 -14.49 0.24 15.21
C ILE A 309 -15.23 0.95 16.35
N LEU A 310 -15.43 0.21 17.45
CA LEU A 310 -16.22 0.64 18.60
C LEU A 310 -15.39 1.33 19.69
N GLN A 311 -14.08 1.12 19.68
CA GLN A 311 -13.12 1.66 20.65
C GLN A 311 -11.70 1.58 20.06
N PRO A 312 -10.71 2.30 20.63
CA PRO A 312 -9.30 2.14 20.26
C PRO A 312 -8.80 0.70 20.45
N ALA A 313 -7.70 0.38 19.76
CA ALA A 313 -7.03 -0.92 19.90
C ALA A 313 -6.42 -1.08 21.30
N ASP A 314 -6.52 -2.29 21.85
CA ASP A 314 -5.95 -2.66 23.15
C ASP A 314 -4.85 -3.71 22.90
N ILE A 315 -3.61 -3.23 22.81
CA ILE A 315 -2.48 -4.06 22.35
C ILE A 315 -2.01 -4.97 23.47
N LYS A 316 -2.46 -6.23 23.41
CA LYS A 316 -2.14 -7.28 24.38
C LYS A 316 -1.30 -8.40 23.78
N ASN A 317 -1.69 -8.87 22.61
CA ASN A 317 -1.14 -10.08 22.00
C ASN A 317 -0.39 -9.76 20.71
N ILE A 318 0.61 -10.56 20.42
CA ILE A 318 1.30 -10.56 19.14
C ILE A 318 1.16 -11.94 18.49
N ARG A 319 0.98 -11.94 17.17
CA ARG A 319 0.80 -13.13 16.34
C ARG A 319 2.02 -13.22 15.41
N VAL A 320 2.85 -14.24 15.61
CA VAL A 320 4.12 -14.41 14.91
C VAL A 320 4.03 -15.59 13.94
N LEU A 321 4.18 -15.33 12.64
CA LEU A 321 4.32 -16.36 11.63
C LEU A 321 5.67 -17.06 11.79
N LEU A 322 5.64 -18.38 12.03
CA LEU A 322 6.83 -19.20 12.15
C LEU A 322 7.22 -19.72 10.76
N LEU A 323 8.24 -19.12 10.15
CA LEU A 323 8.69 -19.48 8.80
C LEU A 323 9.14 -20.93 8.74
N SER A 324 9.02 -21.54 7.57
CA SER A 324 9.61 -22.85 7.27
C SER A 324 11.14 -22.81 7.31
N ASP A 325 11.75 -24.00 7.29
CA ASP A 325 13.21 -24.15 7.34
C ASP A 325 13.90 -23.56 6.09
N ASP A 326 13.18 -23.43 4.96
CA ASP A 326 13.64 -22.77 3.74
C ASP A 326 13.33 -21.26 3.69
N GLY A 327 12.74 -20.71 4.76
CA GLY A 327 12.42 -19.28 4.90
C GLY A 327 11.14 -18.84 4.21
N THR A 328 10.32 -19.78 3.72
CA THR A 328 9.00 -19.48 3.15
C THR A 328 7.92 -19.36 4.24
N ASN A 329 6.79 -18.75 3.88
CA ASN A 329 5.67 -18.52 4.79
C ASN A 329 4.85 -19.78 5.09
N THR A 330 5.07 -20.87 4.33
CA THR A 330 4.27 -22.09 4.41
C THR A 330 5.16 -23.32 4.56
N ARG A 331 4.74 -24.26 5.41
CA ARG A 331 5.37 -25.55 5.60
C ARG A 331 4.61 -26.61 4.80
N SER A 332 5.32 -27.56 4.22
CA SER A 332 4.70 -28.71 3.54
C SER A 332 3.98 -29.65 4.51
N ASP A 333 4.44 -29.69 5.77
CA ASP A 333 3.87 -30.50 6.84
C ASP A 333 4.21 -29.91 8.22
N VAL A 334 3.43 -30.26 9.26
CA VAL A 334 3.57 -29.71 10.62
C VAL A 334 3.39 -30.80 11.66
N TYR A 335 4.30 -30.88 12.63
CA TYR A 335 4.20 -31.76 13.79
C TYR A 335 4.42 -30.97 15.06
N LEU A 336 3.57 -31.16 16.07
CA LEU A 336 3.59 -30.41 17.32
C LEU A 336 3.61 -31.35 18.53
N LYS A 337 4.23 -30.89 19.61
CA LYS A 337 4.10 -31.48 20.95
C LYS A 337 3.90 -30.38 21.98
N CYS A 338 3.11 -30.64 23.02
CA CYS A 338 3.03 -29.76 24.18
C CYS A 338 3.73 -30.42 25.37
N SER A 339 4.52 -29.66 26.13
CA SER A 339 5.17 -30.18 27.34
C SER A 339 4.20 -30.50 28.46
N THR A 340 2.99 -29.94 28.42
CA THR A 340 1.89 -30.20 29.34
C THR A 340 0.70 -30.77 28.59
N ASN A 341 -0.37 -31.13 29.30
CA ASN A 341 -1.65 -31.32 28.64
C ASN A 341 -2.05 -30.03 27.90
N ALA A 342 -2.80 -30.19 26.83
CA ALA A 342 -3.22 -29.09 25.98
C ALA A 342 -4.65 -29.28 25.47
N ASP A 343 -5.38 -28.19 25.36
CA ASP A 343 -6.63 -28.13 24.61
C ASP A 343 -6.31 -27.98 23.12
N ILE A 344 -6.95 -28.82 22.32
CA ILE A 344 -6.88 -28.83 20.86
C ILE A 344 -8.25 -28.45 20.31
N THR A 345 -8.33 -27.29 19.67
CA THR A 345 -9.58 -26.79 19.09
C THR A 345 -9.49 -26.78 17.56
N CYS A 346 -10.54 -27.26 16.89
CA CYS A 346 -10.70 -27.14 15.44
C CYS A 346 -12.18 -26.95 15.10
N GLY A 347 -12.54 -25.76 14.62
CA GLY A 347 -13.95 -25.38 14.50
C GLY A 347 -14.64 -25.36 15.86
N ASP A 348 -15.81 -25.98 15.97
CA ASP A 348 -16.61 -26.02 17.21
C ASP A 348 -16.20 -27.17 18.15
N GLU A 349 -15.22 -27.98 17.75
CA GLU A 349 -14.75 -29.15 18.52
C GLU A 349 -13.49 -28.82 19.31
N THR A 350 -13.53 -29.10 20.62
CA THR A 350 -12.35 -29.06 21.51
C THR A 350 -12.12 -30.42 22.14
N LYS A 351 -10.88 -30.90 22.12
CA LYS A 351 -10.42 -32.14 22.78
C LYS A 351 -9.15 -31.88 23.56
N SER A 352 -8.89 -32.64 24.62
CA SER A 352 -7.62 -32.59 25.36
C SER A 352 -6.61 -33.56 24.75
N ALA A 353 -5.36 -33.12 24.63
CA ALA A 353 -4.21 -33.92 24.25
C ALA A 353 -3.28 -34.10 25.46
N GLY A 354 -2.69 -35.28 25.59
CA GLY A 354 -1.75 -35.57 26.67
C GLY A 354 -0.42 -34.84 26.51
N SER A 355 0.25 -34.56 27.63
CA SER A 355 1.65 -34.12 27.63
C SER A 355 2.53 -35.03 26.75
N GLU A 356 3.36 -34.38 25.92
CA GLU A 356 4.30 -34.99 24.95
C GLU A 356 3.64 -35.83 23.83
N GLU A 357 2.31 -35.79 23.70
CA GLU A 357 1.60 -36.40 22.59
C GLU A 357 1.99 -35.72 21.27
N LEU A 358 2.36 -36.53 20.27
CA LEU A 358 2.70 -36.02 18.93
C LEU A 358 1.41 -35.72 18.17
N LEU A 359 1.20 -34.45 17.87
CA LEU A 359 0.07 -33.93 17.12
C LEU A 359 0.47 -33.72 15.67
N HIS A 360 -0.41 -34.12 14.76
CA HIS A 360 -0.28 -33.93 13.32
C HIS A 360 -1.51 -33.17 12.81
N PRO A 361 -1.47 -31.82 12.78
CA PRO A 361 -2.61 -30.98 12.40
C PRO A 361 -3.22 -31.31 11.04
N ALA A 362 -2.40 -31.74 10.07
CA ALA A 362 -2.84 -32.11 8.72
C ALA A 362 -3.95 -33.18 8.71
N ASP A 363 -3.87 -34.18 9.60
CA ASP A 363 -4.89 -35.22 9.72
C ASP A 363 -6.27 -34.65 10.09
N THR A 364 -6.27 -33.63 10.95
CA THR A 364 -7.50 -32.98 11.42
C THR A 364 -8.02 -31.99 10.37
N LEU A 365 -7.14 -31.17 9.80
CA LEU A 365 -7.50 -30.15 8.80
C LEU A 365 -7.99 -30.76 7.49
N THR A 366 -7.51 -31.94 7.11
CA THR A 366 -8.05 -32.70 5.96
C THR A 366 -9.53 -33.05 6.16
N MET A 367 -9.95 -33.32 7.40
CA MET A 367 -11.35 -33.64 7.72
C MET A 367 -12.22 -32.40 7.95
N ALA A 368 -11.60 -31.23 8.14
CA ALA A 368 -12.26 -29.96 8.43
C ALA A 368 -11.66 -28.81 7.60
N PRO A 369 -11.85 -28.82 6.25
CA PRO A 369 -11.26 -27.82 5.38
C PRO A 369 -11.73 -26.40 5.72
N GLY A 370 -10.82 -25.44 5.65
CA GLY A 370 -11.10 -24.03 5.97
C GLY A 370 -11.18 -23.70 7.46
N LYS A 371 -10.95 -24.68 8.36
CA LYS A 371 -10.84 -24.45 9.81
C LYS A 371 -9.39 -24.22 10.23
N THR A 372 -9.23 -23.68 11.43
CA THR A 372 -7.93 -23.43 12.07
C THR A 372 -7.73 -24.46 13.18
N PHE A 373 -6.57 -25.12 13.19
CA PHE A 373 -6.17 -26.07 14.24
C PHE A 373 -5.38 -25.33 15.31
N ILE A 374 -5.90 -25.27 16.54
CA ILE A 374 -5.34 -24.48 17.63
C ILE A 374 -4.87 -25.42 18.74
N VAL A 375 -3.63 -25.23 19.20
CA VAL A 375 -3.05 -25.89 20.38
C VAL A 375 -2.86 -24.85 21.47
N LYS A 376 -3.49 -25.07 22.62
CA LYS A 376 -3.35 -24.23 23.81
C LYS A 376 -2.95 -25.07 25.02
N PRO A 377 -1.79 -24.82 25.66
CA PRO A 377 -1.42 -25.52 26.88
C PRO A 377 -2.43 -25.24 28.00
N GLU A 378 -2.76 -26.26 28.80
CA GLU A 378 -3.63 -26.09 29.98
C GLU A 378 -2.92 -25.36 31.14
N SER A 379 -1.59 -25.24 31.07
CA SER A 379 -0.73 -24.60 32.08
C SER A 379 0.01 -23.41 31.46
N GLU A 380 0.12 -22.30 32.20
CA GLU A 380 0.84 -21.08 31.75
C GLU A 380 2.32 -21.35 31.43
N ASP A 381 2.99 -22.25 32.18
CA ASP A 381 4.38 -22.67 31.91
C ASP A 381 4.52 -23.69 30.76
N GLY A 382 3.40 -24.09 30.13
CA GLY A 382 3.39 -25.06 29.04
C GLY A 382 4.07 -24.52 27.78
N LYS A 383 4.87 -25.35 27.12
CA LYS A 383 5.56 -25.01 25.87
C LYS A 383 5.11 -25.91 24.73
N ILE A 384 4.91 -25.33 23.55
CA ILE A 384 4.61 -26.05 22.33
C ILE A 384 5.87 -26.14 21.47
N TYR A 385 6.21 -27.32 20.98
CA TYR A 385 7.41 -27.58 20.18
C TYR A 385 7.02 -27.95 18.76
N LEU A 386 7.61 -27.25 17.79
CA LEU A 386 7.74 -27.78 16.43
C LEU A 386 8.62 -29.02 16.45
N CYS A 387 8.15 -30.08 15.79
CA CYS A 387 8.80 -31.37 15.72
C CYS A 387 8.99 -31.82 14.26
N ASN A 388 9.90 -32.77 14.03
CA ASN A 388 9.89 -33.57 12.80
C ASN A 388 8.86 -34.71 12.89
N GLY A 389 8.64 -35.44 11.79
CA GLY A 389 7.68 -36.56 11.74
C GLY A 389 7.99 -37.75 12.67
N ASN A 390 9.19 -37.83 13.25
CA ASN A 390 9.53 -38.81 14.29
C ASN A 390 9.21 -38.30 15.71
N GLY A 391 8.72 -37.07 15.84
CA GLY A 391 8.41 -36.41 17.12
C GLY A 391 9.63 -35.87 17.87
N THR A 392 10.77 -35.68 17.20
CA THR A 392 11.92 -34.96 17.78
C THR A 392 11.69 -33.46 17.64
N ALA A 393 11.82 -32.72 18.75
CA ALA A 393 11.72 -31.26 18.74
C ALA A 393 12.85 -30.63 17.90
N VAL A 394 12.48 -29.65 17.07
CA VAL A 394 13.38 -28.85 16.22
C VAL A 394 13.35 -27.36 16.58
N SER A 395 12.71 -27.02 17.70
CA SER A 395 12.56 -25.65 18.21
C SER A 395 12.83 -25.60 19.72
N ASN A 396 13.06 -24.39 20.25
CA ASN A 396 13.28 -24.14 21.69
C ASN A 396 12.00 -24.21 22.55
N GLY A 397 10.84 -24.43 21.90
CA GLY A 397 9.51 -24.39 22.51
C GLY A 397 8.94 -22.97 22.57
N TYR A 398 7.66 -22.85 22.28
CA TYR A 398 6.92 -21.59 22.21
C TYR A 398 5.92 -21.51 23.36
N ALA A 399 5.83 -20.34 23.99
CA ALA A 399 4.78 -20.02 24.95
C ALA A 399 3.49 -19.62 24.21
N GLY A 400 2.38 -19.52 24.95
CA GLY A 400 1.08 -19.14 24.39
C GLY A 400 0.46 -20.26 23.55
N THR A 401 -0.18 -19.90 22.44
CA THR A 401 -0.90 -20.82 21.55
C THR A 401 -0.19 -20.97 20.21
N ILE A 402 -0.36 -22.13 19.59
CA ILE A 402 0.03 -22.37 18.20
C ILE A 402 -1.22 -22.64 17.38
N GLU A 403 -1.35 -21.91 16.28
CA GLU A 403 -2.39 -22.09 15.28
C GLU A 403 -1.80 -22.61 13.98
N VAL A 404 -2.50 -23.54 13.34
CA VAL A 404 -2.12 -24.09 12.04
C VAL A 404 -3.30 -23.95 11.09
N ARG A 405 -3.07 -23.31 9.94
CA ARG A 405 -4.06 -23.14 8.87
C ARG A 405 -3.58 -23.87 7.62
N SER A 406 -4.53 -24.44 6.88
CA SER A 406 -4.26 -24.96 5.54
C SER A 406 -4.34 -23.82 4.51
N THR A 407 -3.41 -23.82 3.56
CA THR A 407 -3.37 -22.93 2.40
C THR A 407 -3.18 -23.77 1.12
N GLU A 408 -3.30 -23.14 -0.06
CA GLU A 408 -3.05 -23.83 -1.33
C GLU A 408 -1.64 -24.42 -1.44
N ASN A 409 -0.67 -23.81 -0.76
CA ASN A 409 0.75 -24.13 -0.84
C ASN A 409 1.29 -24.91 0.38
N GLY A 410 0.42 -25.32 1.31
CA GLY A 410 0.80 -26.08 2.50
C GLY A 410 0.10 -25.58 3.76
N TYR A 411 0.88 -25.32 4.82
CA TYR A 411 0.37 -24.91 6.11
C TYR A 411 1.11 -23.68 6.66
N THR A 412 0.36 -22.70 7.16
CA THR A 412 0.96 -21.62 7.97
C THR A 412 0.93 -22.04 9.44
N VAL A 413 1.94 -21.60 10.19
CA VAL A 413 2.02 -21.82 11.63
C VAL A 413 2.18 -20.47 12.31
N VAL A 414 1.23 -20.10 13.15
CA VAL A 414 1.22 -18.82 13.86
C VAL A 414 1.33 -19.08 15.36
N ASN A 415 2.25 -18.39 16.02
CA ASN A 415 2.34 -18.35 17.46
C ASN A 415 1.70 -17.08 18.00
N GLU A 416 0.65 -17.23 18.80
CA GLU A 416 0.02 -16.12 19.51
C GLU A 416 0.38 -16.15 21.00
N LEU A 417 0.80 -15.01 21.53
CA LEU A 417 1.20 -14.84 22.92
C LEU A 417 1.14 -13.37 23.36
N PRO A 418 1.14 -13.08 24.68
CA PRO A 418 1.24 -11.71 25.16
C PRO A 418 2.51 -11.00 24.65
N LEU A 419 2.40 -9.72 24.33
CA LEU A 419 3.50 -8.92 23.78
C LEU A 419 4.77 -8.95 24.65
N GLU A 420 4.62 -8.89 25.98
CA GLU A 420 5.75 -8.95 26.91
C GLU A 420 6.42 -10.34 26.92
N GLU A 421 5.65 -11.42 26.78
CA GLU A 421 6.21 -12.77 26.71
C GLU A 421 6.98 -13.03 25.41
N TYR A 422 6.50 -12.44 24.30
CA TYR A 422 7.24 -12.40 23.05
C TYR A 422 8.61 -11.71 23.23
N LEU A 423 8.65 -10.58 23.93
CA LEU A 423 9.89 -9.86 24.18
C LEU A 423 10.89 -10.64 25.04
N TYR A 424 10.43 -11.52 25.93
CA TYR A 424 11.33 -12.42 26.67
C TYR A 424 12.16 -13.33 25.75
N ALA A 425 11.66 -13.65 24.56
CA ALA A 425 12.35 -14.46 23.56
C ALA A 425 13.06 -13.62 22.48
N VAL A 426 12.58 -12.41 22.18
CA VAL A 426 13.27 -11.48 21.24
C VAL A 426 14.55 -10.91 21.83
N VAL A 427 14.48 -10.31 23.02
CA VAL A 427 15.64 -9.64 23.63
C VAL A 427 16.90 -10.53 23.67
N PRO A 428 16.86 -11.79 24.15
CA PRO A 428 18.05 -12.65 24.16
C PRO A 428 18.43 -13.20 22.77
N SER A 429 17.50 -13.20 21.81
CA SER A 429 17.77 -13.61 20.43
C SER A 429 18.44 -12.51 19.62
N GLU A 430 18.18 -11.25 19.96
CA GLU A 430 18.76 -10.05 19.33
C GLU A 430 20.04 -9.58 20.02
N MET A 431 20.07 -9.62 21.35
CA MET A 431 21.16 -9.08 22.17
C MET A 431 21.64 -10.12 23.19
N PRO A 432 22.96 -10.39 23.30
CA PRO A 432 23.47 -11.35 24.26
C PRO A 432 23.09 -10.99 25.70
N SER A 433 22.54 -11.94 26.46
CA SER A 433 22.13 -11.70 27.85
C SER A 433 23.29 -11.38 28.80
N SER A 434 24.55 -11.52 28.37
CA SER A 434 25.74 -11.07 29.09
C SER A 434 26.00 -9.57 28.98
N PHE A 435 25.22 -8.84 28.16
CA PHE A 435 25.31 -7.39 28.05
C PHE A 435 24.81 -6.69 29.31
N SER A 436 25.17 -5.42 29.44
CA SER A 436 24.82 -4.61 30.61
C SER A 436 23.29 -4.53 30.76
N PRO A 437 22.74 -4.54 32.01
CA PRO A 437 21.30 -4.44 32.22
C PRO A 437 20.64 -3.24 31.54
N GLU A 438 21.32 -2.09 31.50
CA GLU A 438 20.81 -0.89 30.82
C GLU A 438 20.74 -1.08 29.30
N ALA A 439 21.68 -1.81 28.68
CA ALA A 439 21.61 -2.11 27.25
C ALA A 439 20.46 -3.08 26.92
N LEU A 440 20.22 -4.08 27.78
CA LEU A 440 19.09 -4.99 27.63
C LEU A 440 17.75 -4.25 27.77
N LYS A 441 17.65 -3.28 28.69
CA LYS A 441 16.46 -2.40 28.81
C LYS A 441 16.27 -1.54 27.56
N THR A 442 17.34 -0.95 27.03
CA THR A 442 17.29 -0.20 25.77
C THR A 442 16.75 -1.08 24.63
N GLN A 443 17.29 -2.30 24.48
CA GLN A 443 16.80 -3.27 23.48
C GLN A 443 15.34 -3.65 23.69
N ALA A 444 14.87 -3.83 24.93
CA ALA A 444 13.49 -4.16 25.21
C ALA A 444 12.52 -3.05 24.76
N VAL A 445 12.84 -1.78 25.05
CA VAL A 445 12.03 -0.63 24.61
C VAL A 445 12.03 -0.48 23.08
N CYS A 446 13.19 -0.62 22.43
CA CYS A 446 13.26 -0.60 20.96
C CYS A 446 12.44 -1.73 20.35
N ALA A 447 12.62 -2.96 20.86
CA ALA A 447 11.92 -4.13 20.35
C ALA A 447 10.40 -4.02 20.53
N ARG A 448 9.93 -3.48 21.66
CA ARG A 448 8.50 -3.24 21.91
C ARG A 448 7.93 -2.18 20.97
N SER A 449 8.64 -1.06 20.78
CA SER A 449 8.21 0.03 19.89
C SER A 449 8.11 -0.46 18.43
N TYR A 450 9.10 -1.25 18.00
CA TYR A 450 9.08 -1.87 16.68
C TYR A 450 7.90 -2.84 16.54
N ALA A 451 7.75 -3.80 17.46
CA ALA A 451 6.66 -4.78 17.43
C ALA A 451 5.27 -4.12 17.44
N TYR A 452 5.09 -3.07 18.24
CA TYR A 452 3.87 -2.25 18.26
C TYR A 452 3.56 -1.67 16.88
N MET A 453 4.54 -1.05 16.22
CA MET A 453 4.36 -0.47 14.89
C MET A 453 4.02 -1.52 13.81
N GLN A 454 4.66 -2.69 13.84
CA GLN A 454 4.35 -3.74 12.86
C GLN A 454 2.95 -4.32 13.05
N LEU A 455 2.51 -4.47 14.29
CA LEU A 455 1.16 -4.91 14.63
C LEU A 455 0.09 -3.92 14.12
N MET A 456 0.38 -2.62 14.08
CA MET A 456 -0.51 -1.62 13.48
C MET A 456 -0.56 -1.66 11.94
N ARG A 457 0.44 -2.25 11.25
CA ARG A 457 0.47 -2.31 9.77
C ARG A 457 -0.26 -3.52 9.21
N ALA A 458 -0.26 -4.64 9.94
CA ALA A 458 -0.90 -5.89 9.53
C ALA A 458 -0.40 -6.45 8.19
N ASP A 459 0.87 -6.27 7.84
CA ASP A 459 1.47 -6.69 6.55
C ASP A 459 1.32 -8.21 6.25
N LEU A 460 1.12 -9.03 7.30
CA LEU A 460 0.95 -10.48 7.21
C LEU A 460 -0.47 -10.94 7.56
N ALA A 461 -1.46 -10.06 7.44
CA ALA A 461 -2.87 -10.32 7.75
C ALA A 461 -3.43 -11.56 7.05
N ALA A 462 -3.09 -11.76 5.77
CA ALA A 462 -3.51 -12.92 4.98
C ALA A 462 -3.03 -14.26 5.56
N TYR A 463 -1.95 -14.24 6.36
CA TYR A 463 -1.42 -15.42 7.06
C TYR A 463 -1.92 -15.53 8.51
N GLY A 464 -2.72 -14.56 8.97
CA GLY A 464 -3.21 -14.44 10.33
C GLY A 464 -2.14 -14.00 11.34
N ALA A 465 -1.12 -13.26 10.89
CA ALA A 465 0.03 -12.85 11.69
C ALA A 465 0.31 -11.34 11.56
N HIS A 466 1.04 -10.79 12.54
CA HIS A 466 1.53 -9.42 12.52
C HIS A 466 2.94 -9.33 11.92
N ILE A 467 3.79 -10.28 12.28
CA ILE A 467 5.22 -10.33 11.94
C ILE A 467 5.66 -11.77 11.69
N ASN A 468 6.87 -11.98 11.18
CA ASN A 468 7.50 -13.29 11.13
C ASN A 468 8.76 -13.37 12.02
N ASP A 469 9.30 -14.58 12.20
CA ASP A 469 10.41 -14.89 13.11
C ASP A 469 11.82 -14.70 12.51
N SER A 470 11.94 -13.92 11.41
CA SER A 470 13.19 -13.66 10.70
C SER A 470 13.76 -12.26 10.97
N THR A 471 14.97 -12.03 10.47
CA THR A 471 15.63 -10.71 10.50
C THR A 471 14.94 -9.65 9.64
N SER A 472 13.94 -10.01 8.83
CA SER A 472 13.10 -9.02 8.14
C SER A 472 12.19 -8.26 9.12
N TYR A 473 11.97 -8.83 10.31
CA TYR A 473 11.30 -8.18 11.44
C TYR A 473 12.25 -8.22 12.64
N GLN A 474 12.08 -9.22 13.51
CA GLN A 474 12.92 -9.40 14.69
C GLN A 474 13.24 -10.88 14.85
N VAL A 475 14.46 -11.15 15.30
CA VAL A 475 14.88 -12.52 15.59
C VAL A 475 14.08 -13.03 16.80
N TYR A 476 13.23 -14.03 16.57
CA TYR A 476 12.34 -14.58 17.59
C TYR A 476 12.72 -16.02 17.96
N ASN A 477 12.80 -16.29 19.26
CA ASN A 477 12.98 -17.62 19.86
C ASN A 477 14.20 -18.45 19.36
N LYS A 478 15.27 -17.79 18.89
CA LYS A 478 16.54 -18.46 18.54
C LYS A 478 17.36 -18.81 19.78
N VAL A 479 17.22 -18.01 20.84
CA VAL A 479 17.84 -18.21 22.16
C VAL A 479 16.74 -18.29 23.21
N GLU A 480 16.83 -19.27 24.13
CA GLU A 480 15.88 -19.37 25.24
C GLU A 480 15.93 -18.14 26.15
N LYS A 481 14.77 -17.75 26.71
CA LYS A 481 14.67 -16.64 27.66
C LYS A 481 15.59 -16.84 28.86
N THR A 482 16.28 -15.77 29.28
CA THR A 482 17.19 -15.75 30.43
C THR A 482 16.60 -14.91 31.56
N LYS A 483 17.15 -15.03 32.77
CA LYS A 483 16.68 -14.20 33.91
C LYS A 483 16.96 -12.72 33.66
N GLU A 484 18.08 -12.43 33.00
CA GLU A 484 18.54 -11.09 32.66
C GLU A 484 17.63 -10.45 31.60
N SER A 485 17.25 -11.19 30.55
CA SER A 485 16.33 -10.67 29.54
C SER A 485 14.94 -10.42 30.09
N VAL A 486 14.40 -11.35 30.90
CA VAL A 486 13.10 -11.19 31.56
C VAL A 486 13.10 -9.97 32.48
N ALA A 487 14.14 -9.80 33.31
CA ALA A 487 14.24 -8.66 34.22
C ALA A 487 14.30 -7.30 33.48
N ALA A 488 14.94 -7.24 32.31
CA ALA A 488 15.01 -6.03 31.50
C ALA A 488 13.66 -5.68 30.85
N VAL A 489 12.96 -6.68 30.33
CA VAL A 489 11.61 -6.53 29.75
C VAL A 489 10.64 -6.07 30.84
N ASP A 490 10.61 -6.74 31.99
CA ASP A 490 9.74 -6.39 33.11
C ASP A 490 10.00 -4.97 33.64
N ALA A 491 11.27 -4.59 33.77
CA ALA A 491 11.65 -3.26 34.23
C ALA A 491 11.26 -2.12 33.26
N THR A 492 10.92 -2.46 32.02
CA THR A 492 10.50 -1.52 30.96
C THR A 492 9.13 -1.88 30.41
N CYS A 493 8.33 -2.64 31.16
CA CYS A 493 7.01 -3.14 30.75
C CYS A 493 6.15 -2.00 30.20
N GLY A 494 5.59 -2.18 29.00
CA GLY A 494 4.75 -1.20 28.33
C GLY A 494 5.45 0.06 27.83
N GLN A 495 6.76 0.26 28.07
CA GLN A 495 7.48 1.46 27.61
C GLN A 495 7.82 1.35 26.12
N VAL A 496 7.49 2.41 25.37
CA VAL A 496 7.77 2.60 23.95
C VAL A 496 8.35 3.98 23.68
N LEU A 497 8.97 4.13 22.51
CA LEU A 497 9.49 5.38 22.01
C LEU A 497 8.42 6.10 21.19
N THR A 498 8.18 7.37 21.48
CA THR A 498 7.26 8.22 20.72
C THR A 498 7.94 9.47 20.18
N TRP A 499 7.51 9.93 19.01
CA TRP A 499 7.92 11.17 18.37
C TRP A 499 6.68 11.83 17.77
N ASN A 500 6.47 13.12 18.06
CA ASN A 500 5.23 13.83 17.69
C ASN A 500 3.94 13.09 18.09
N GLY A 501 3.94 12.45 19.27
CA GLY A 501 2.77 11.74 19.81
C GLY A 501 2.47 10.38 19.14
N LYS A 502 3.34 9.90 18.24
CA LYS A 502 3.20 8.58 17.60
C LYS A 502 4.34 7.68 18.00
N VAL A 503 4.07 6.38 18.19
CA VAL A 503 5.12 5.38 18.39
C VAL A 503 6.05 5.37 17.18
N VAL A 504 7.36 5.34 17.42
CA VAL A 504 8.35 5.31 16.34
C VAL A 504 8.73 3.89 15.97
N GLU A 505 9.10 3.70 14.70
CA GLU A 505 9.73 2.47 14.26
C GLU A 505 11.20 2.49 14.72
N ALA A 506 11.45 1.87 15.87
CA ALA A 506 12.74 1.90 16.56
C ALA A 506 13.74 0.90 15.99
N TYR A 507 14.30 1.19 14.82
CA TYR A 507 15.29 0.31 14.18
C TYR A 507 16.58 0.19 14.99
N TYR A 508 17.20 -0.99 14.94
CA TYR A 508 18.45 -1.28 15.62
C TYR A 508 19.29 -2.26 14.80
N PHE A 509 20.60 -2.24 15.00
CA PHE A 509 21.56 -3.06 14.27
C PHE A 509 22.75 -3.45 15.16
N SER A 510 23.58 -4.37 14.69
CA SER A 510 24.60 -4.98 15.54
C SER A 510 25.73 -4.03 15.94
N THR A 511 26.42 -3.45 14.97
CA THR A 511 27.69 -2.74 15.23
C THR A 511 27.85 -1.57 14.27
N SER A 512 28.21 -0.40 14.78
CA SER A 512 28.52 0.78 13.95
C SER A 512 29.97 0.75 13.45
N MET A 513 30.25 1.52 12.41
CA MET A 513 31.63 1.84 11.99
C MET A 513 32.19 3.08 12.72
N GLY A 514 31.48 3.55 13.76
CA GLY A 514 31.74 4.78 14.49
C GLY A 514 30.65 5.84 14.30
N TYR A 515 29.73 5.66 13.35
CA TYR A 515 28.55 6.51 13.17
C TYR A 515 27.31 5.66 12.86
N THR A 516 26.13 6.17 13.25
CA THR A 516 24.83 5.75 12.67
C THR A 516 24.53 6.56 11.42
N ASP A 517 23.56 6.10 10.64
CA ASP A 517 23.07 6.80 9.44
C ASP A 517 21.62 7.26 9.58
N THR A 518 21.14 7.93 8.53
CA THR A 518 19.77 8.43 8.38
C THR A 518 18.94 7.57 7.42
N ALA A 519 17.63 7.82 7.34
CA ALA A 519 16.69 7.12 6.44
C ALA A 519 17.02 7.24 4.94
N GLU A 520 17.93 8.14 4.56
CA GLU A 520 18.41 8.29 3.18
C GLU A 520 18.95 6.97 2.58
N ILE A 521 19.57 6.11 3.40
CA ILE A 521 20.14 4.84 2.94
C ILE A 521 19.10 3.82 2.46
N TRP A 522 17.81 4.09 2.64
CA TRP A 522 16.71 3.28 2.14
C TRP A 522 15.96 3.90 0.97
N ASN A 523 16.41 5.06 0.46
CA ASN A 523 15.80 5.76 -0.68
C ASN A 523 14.27 5.95 -0.47
N VAL A 524 13.90 6.41 0.73
CA VAL A 524 12.52 6.70 1.11
C VAL A 524 12.03 7.97 0.42
N ASP A 525 10.74 8.02 0.08
CA ASP A 525 10.16 9.15 -0.65
C ASP A 525 10.05 10.41 0.24
N ASP A 526 9.82 10.23 1.53
CA ASP A 526 9.82 11.30 2.54
C ASP A 526 10.74 10.97 3.73
N PRO A 527 12.00 11.45 3.72
CA PRO A 527 12.91 11.30 4.86
C PRO A 527 12.43 12.01 6.14
N SER A 528 11.53 13.01 6.05
CA SER A 528 11.09 13.78 7.22
C SER A 528 10.22 12.96 8.17
N SER A 529 9.54 11.94 7.66
CA SER A 529 8.83 10.92 8.44
C SER A 529 9.73 10.15 9.42
N TYR A 530 11.05 10.19 9.22
CA TYR A 530 12.07 9.57 10.08
C TYR A 530 12.91 10.60 10.84
N GLY A 531 12.38 11.79 11.14
CA GLY A 531 13.12 12.89 11.78
C GLY A 531 13.80 12.54 13.11
N TYR A 532 13.38 11.46 13.78
CA TYR A 532 14.00 10.92 14.99
C TYR A 532 15.27 10.07 14.72
N LEU A 533 15.49 9.60 13.49
CA LEU A 533 16.68 8.84 13.07
C LEU A 533 17.75 9.78 12.48
N LYS A 534 18.59 10.32 13.37
CA LYS A 534 19.69 11.20 12.96
C LYS A 534 21.05 10.51 13.13
N LYS A 535 22.03 11.01 12.38
CA LYS A 535 23.43 10.61 12.52
C LYS A 535 23.91 10.86 13.95
N ALA A 536 24.49 9.83 14.58
CA ALA A 536 25.08 9.87 15.90
C ALA A 536 26.54 9.37 15.84
N CYS A 537 27.44 9.97 16.64
CA CYS A 537 28.87 9.65 16.65
C CYS A 537 29.24 8.72 17.82
N LEU A 538 29.55 7.46 17.54
CA LEU A 538 29.89 6.48 18.56
C LEU A 538 31.37 6.44 18.90
N ASN A 539 32.18 7.31 18.30
CA ASN A 539 33.59 7.48 18.64
C ASN A 539 33.75 8.42 19.84
N GLN A 540 34.80 8.24 20.64
CA GLN A 540 35.07 9.08 21.82
C GLN A 540 35.41 10.52 21.46
N ALA A 541 35.94 10.76 20.26
CA ALA A 541 36.08 12.10 19.72
C ALA A 541 34.76 12.51 19.07
N ASP A 542 34.04 13.45 19.71
CA ASP A 542 32.82 14.05 19.15
C ASP A 542 33.19 14.99 17.99
N ALA A 543 33.36 14.39 16.82
CA ALA A 543 33.58 15.09 15.58
C ALA A 543 32.45 14.72 14.62
N ASP A 544 31.59 15.69 14.29
CA ASP A 544 30.68 15.54 13.16
C ASP A 544 31.47 15.70 11.86
N ILE A 545 32.05 14.59 11.39
CA ILE A 545 32.82 14.53 10.15
C ILE A 545 31.87 14.18 9.02
N ASP A 546 31.83 15.00 7.97
CA ASP A 546 31.15 14.66 6.73
C ASP A 546 31.96 13.61 5.94
N LEU A 547 31.37 12.43 5.76
CA LEU A 547 31.94 11.28 5.08
C LEU A 547 31.29 11.00 3.71
N SER A 548 30.59 12.00 3.14
CA SER A 548 29.96 11.89 1.82
C SER A 548 30.98 11.82 0.66
N ASP A 549 32.21 12.28 0.86
CA ASP A 549 33.30 12.17 -0.11
C ASP A 549 34.06 10.85 -0.01
N GLU A 550 34.29 10.16 -1.15
CA GLU A 550 34.98 8.86 -1.20
C GLU A 550 36.40 8.91 -0.60
N THR A 551 37.14 10.00 -0.84
CA THR A 551 38.52 10.12 -0.34
C THR A 551 38.54 10.32 1.18
N ALA A 552 37.64 11.17 1.68
CA ALA A 552 37.44 11.37 3.11
C ALA A 552 37.02 10.06 3.80
N PHE A 553 36.04 9.36 3.23
CA PHE A 553 35.57 8.06 3.72
C PHE A 553 36.69 7.01 3.73
N SER A 554 37.40 6.83 2.61
CA SER A 554 38.50 5.86 2.50
C SER A 554 39.58 6.10 3.55
N LYS A 555 39.96 7.37 3.76
CA LYS A 555 40.90 7.74 4.82
C LYS A 555 40.35 7.40 6.22
N TYR A 556 39.07 7.70 6.48
CA TYR A 556 38.44 7.43 7.77
C TYR A 556 38.34 5.93 8.05
N ILE A 557 37.76 5.14 7.14
CA ILE A 557 37.47 3.73 7.39
C ILE A 557 38.75 2.89 7.53
N LYS A 558 39.86 3.29 6.92
CA LYS A 558 41.17 2.63 7.08
C LYS A 558 41.93 3.06 8.33
N SER A 559 41.41 4.04 9.07
CA SER A 559 42.00 4.51 10.32
C SER A 559 41.41 3.82 11.55
N SER A 560 42.20 3.75 12.61
CA SER A 560 41.74 3.33 13.94
C SER A 560 41.08 4.50 14.65
N ALA A 561 39.96 4.26 15.33
CA ALA A 561 39.35 5.22 16.24
C ALA A 561 38.84 4.48 17.49
N ASP A 562 38.93 5.15 18.65
CA ASP A 562 38.38 4.66 19.91
C ASP A 562 36.90 5.07 20.00
N GLY A 563 36.04 4.13 20.39
CA GLY A 563 34.60 4.36 20.44
C GLY A 563 33.87 3.28 21.22
N TYR A 564 32.55 3.39 21.29
CA TYR A 564 31.72 2.39 21.98
C TYR A 564 31.64 1.06 21.20
N ASP A 565 31.85 1.08 19.88
CA ASP A 565 31.90 -0.11 19.02
C ASP A 565 33.32 -0.56 18.66
N SER A 566 34.38 0.18 19.01
CA SER A 566 35.71 0.02 18.40
C SER A 566 36.38 -1.33 18.65
N ASP A 567 36.03 -2.00 19.75
CA ASP A 567 36.58 -3.31 20.13
C ASP A 567 35.84 -4.49 19.48
N ILE A 568 34.77 -4.24 18.74
CA ILE A 568 33.96 -5.29 18.11
C ILE A 568 34.61 -5.71 16.80
N ARG A 569 34.68 -7.02 16.53
CA ARG A 569 35.33 -7.56 15.33
C ARG A 569 34.80 -6.96 14.01
N TYR A 570 33.52 -6.60 13.98
CA TYR A 570 32.87 -6.00 12.81
C TYR A 570 33.18 -4.51 12.62
N TYR A 571 33.75 -3.83 13.61
CA TYR A 571 34.02 -2.39 13.56
C TYR A 571 34.81 -2.00 12.31
N ARG A 572 35.75 -2.85 11.90
CA ARG A 572 36.46 -2.79 10.61
C ARG A 572 36.54 -4.16 9.97
N TRP A 573 36.54 -4.19 8.65
CA TRP A 573 36.74 -5.40 7.87
C TRP A 573 37.28 -5.08 6.47
N PHE A 574 37.93 -6.07 5.86
CA PHE A 574 38.51 -5.98 4.53
C PHE A 574 38.07 -7.16 3.68
N ALA A 575 37.80 -6.90 2.41
CA ALA A 575 37.45 -7.91 1.43
C ALA A 575 37.98 -7.55 0.04
N THR A 576 38.10 -8.56 -0.81
CA THR A 576 38.40 -8.39 -2.24
C THR A 576 37.20 -8.87 -3.04
N ALA A 577 36.62 -7.98 -3.83
CA ALA A 577 35.57 -8.29 -4.79
C ALA A 577 36.17 -8.57 -6.17
N ASP A 578 35.70 -9.64 -6.80
CA ASP A 578 36.13 -10.09 -8.12
C ASP A 578 34.90 -10.18 -9.03
N LEU A 579 34.95 -9.49 -10.16
CA LEU A 579 33.88 -9.44 -11.15
C LEU A 579 33.89 -10.66 -12.09
N SER A 580 34.99 -11.41 -12.12
CA SER A 580 35.18 -12.54 -13.03
C SER A 580 34.09 -13.59 -12.83
N ASP A 581 33.39 -13.94 -13.92
CA ASP A 581 32.31 -14.92 -13.94
C ASP A 581 31.12 -14.58 -13.01
N LYS A 582 30.90 -13.30 -12.70
CA LYS A 582 29.78 -12.84 -11.83
C LYS A 582 28.59 -12.23 -12.55
N THR A 583 28.70 -11.92 -13.84
CA THR A 583 27.65 -11.24 -14.61
C THR A 583 26.29 -11.92 -14.48
N GLU A 584 26.22 -13.24 -14.67
CA GLU A 584 24.95 -13.98 -14.64
C GLU A 584 24.29 -13.92 -13.25
N THR A 585 25.03 -14.28 -12.19
CA THR A 585 24.54 -14.22 -10.80
C THR A 585 24.11 -12.81 -10.39
N VAL A 586 24.86 -11.78 -10.81
CA VAL A 586 24.52 -10.39 -10.52
C VAL A 586 23.24 -10.00 -11.24
N ASN A 587 23.07 -10.36 -12.52
CA ASN A 587 21.87 -10.07 -13.28
C ASN A 587 20.63 -10.72 -12.67
N GLU A 588 20.73 -11.98 -12.20
CA GLU A 588 19.64 -12.66 -11.49
C GLU A 588 19.21 -11.89 -10.23
N ILE A 589 20.18 -11.42 -9.44
CA ILE A 589 19.91 -10.60 -8.25
C ILE A 589 19.26 -9.28 -8.67
N LEU A 590 19.81 -8.57 -9.65
CA LEU A 590 19.29 -7.27 -10.09
C LEU A 590 17.85 -7.36 -10.60
N VAL A 591 17.53 -8.37 -11.43
CA VAL A 591 16.17 -8.62 -11.91
C VAL A 591 15.22 -8.87 -10.73
N ALA A 592 15.58 -9.77 -9.81
CA ALA A 592 14.76 -10.07 -8.65
C ALA A 592 14.54 -8.85 -7.74
N ARG A 593 15.55 -7.98 -7.60
CA ARG A 593 15.45 -6.76 -6.78
C ARG A 593 14.69 -5.64 -7.50
N HIS A 594 14.83 -5.51 -8.82
CA HIS A 594 14.04 -4.59 -9.63
C HIS A 594 12.55 -4.94 -9.58
N SER A 595 12.18 -6.22 -9.68
CA SER A 595 10.78 -6.66 -9.56
C SER A 595 10.14 -6.32 -8.21
N ILE A 596 10.93 -6.22 -7.13
CA ILE A 596 10.45 -5.83 -5.80
C ILE A 596 10.33 -4.31 -5.66
N SER A 597 11.30 -3.56 -6.21
CA SER A 597 11.31 -2.11 -6.11
C SER A 597 12.04 -1.49 -7.31
N PRO A 598 11.33 -1.21 -8.41
CA PRO A 598 11.93 -0.69 -9.65
C PRO A 598 12.79 0.57 -9.43
N LYS A 599 12.34 1.47 -8.54
CA LYS A 599 13.05 2.73 -8.21
C LYS A 599 14.44 2.56 -7.59
N ASN A 600 14.80 1.35 -7.15
CA ASN A 600 16.05 1.05 -6.45
C ASN A 600 17.08 0.30 -7.30
N VAL A 601 16.71 -0.12 -8.52
CA VAL A 601 17.61 -0.76 -9.49
C VAL A 601 17.28 -0.20 -10.86
N LEU A 602 18.11 0.74 -11.33
CA LEU A 602 17.83 1.54 -12.52
C LEU A 602 18.84 1.21 -13.62
N TYR A 603 18.36 1.02 -14.84
CA TYR A 603 19.16 0.63 -16.00
C TYR A 603 19.34 1.83 -16.92
N TYR A 604 20.58 2.09 -17.34
CA TYR A 604 20.92 3.21 -18.22
C TYR A 604 21.78 2.75 -19.39
N GLU A 605 21.68 3.48 -20.50
CA GLU A 605 22.63 3.39 -21.59
C GLU A 605 24.05 3.78 -21.13
N SER A 606 25.05 3.59 -21.98
CA SER A 606 26.46 3.92 -21.67
C SER A 606 26.70 5.39 -21.35
N ASP A 607 25.74 6.28 -21.61
CA ASP A 607 25.79 7.70 -21.23
C ASP A 607 25.49 7.94 -19.73
N GLY A 608 24.90 6.95 -19.04
CA GLY A 608 24.51 7.04 -17.63
C GLY A 608 23.31 7.95 -17.34
N THR A 609 22.62 8.44 -18.38
CA THR A 609 21.50 9.39 -18.25
C THR A 609 20.23 8.94 -18.96
N THR A 610 20.34 8.16 -20.03
CA THR A 610 19.20 7.65 -20.78
C THR A 610 18.74 6.32 -20.17
N GLU A 611 17.58 6.33 -19.51
CA GLU A 611 17.02 5.14 -18.85
C GLU A 611 16.59 4.08 -19.88
N MET A 612 16.86 2.83 -19.57
CA MET A 612 16.54 1.66 -20.39
C MET A 612 15.40 0.87 -19.77
N ASP A 613 14.50 0.37 -20.61
CA ASP A 613 13.53 -0.65 -20.19
C ASP A 613 14.24 -1.95 -19.75
N VAL A 614 13.79 -2.53 -18.65
CA VAL A 614 14.44 -3.71 -18.04
C VAL A 614 14.36 -4.95 -18.93
N ALA A 615 13.26 -5.14 -19.66
CA ALA A 615 13.15 -6.23 -20.61
C ALA A 615 14.10 -6.03 -21.81
N ALA A 616 14.40 -4.79 -22.17
CA ALA A 616 15.40 -4.46 -23.18
C ALA A 616 16.86 -4.58 -22.68
N ALA A 617 17.12 -4.44 -21.37
CA ALA A 617 18.46 -4.44 -20.80
C ALA A 617 19.11 -5.84 -20.74
N GLY A 618 18.34 -6.89 -20.43
CA GLY A 618 18.87 -8.23 -20.11
C GLY A 618 19.84 -8.85 -21.13
N GLU A 619 19.61 -8.67 -22.44
CA GLU A 619 20.49 -9.19 -23.50
C GLU A 619 21.47 -8.15 -24.06
N LYS A 620 21.23 -6.86 -23.83
CA LYS A 620 21.97 -5.78 -24.50
C LYS A 620 23.19 -5.29 -23.72
N MET A 621 23.21 -5.46 -22.41
CA MET A 621 24.25 -4.85 -21.56
C MET A 621 25.63 -5.50 -21.70
N GLY A 622 25.70 -6.80 -22.02
CA GLY A 622 26.97 -7.53 -22.09
C GLY A 622 27.54 -7.89 -20.70
N ALA A 623 28.87 -8.01 -20.60
CA ALA A 623 29.54 -8.36 -19.34
C ALA A 623 29.75 -7.15 -18.41
N ILE A 624 29.83 -7.40 -17.09
CA ILE A 624 30.23 -6.37 -16.12
C ILE A 624 31.74 -6.10 -16.30
N THR A 625 32.09 -4.82 -16.45
CA THR A 625 33.47 -4.36 -16.68
C THR A 625 34.02 -3.53 -15.52
N GLY A 626 33.15 -2.99 -14.66
CA GLY A 626 33.60 -2.25 -13.50
C GLY A 626 32.50 -1.84 -12.54
N MET A 627 32.92 -1.17 -11.46
CA MET A 627 32.01 -0.59 -10.48
C MET A 627 32.61 0.64 -9.81
N SER A 628 31.75 1.56 -9.37
CA SER A 628 32.12 2.80 -8.69
C SER A 628 31.02 3.29 -7.76
N VAL A 629 31.38 4.08 -6.75
CA VAL A 629 30.41 4.75 -5.87
C VAL A 629 30.04 6.10 -6.47
N GLU A 630 28.76 6.30 -6.76
CA GLU A 630 28.25 7.59 -7.25
C GLU A 630 27.96 8.55 -6.08
N ALA A 631 27.35 8.03 -5.01
CA ALA A 631 26.90 8.84 -3.88
C ALA A 631 27.05 8.12 -2.54
N ARG A 632 27.33 8.90 -1.48
CA ARG A 632 27.38 8.45 -0.08
C ARG A 632 26.59 9.38 0.82
N SER A 633 26.13 8.82 1.93
CA SER A 633 25.56 9.59 3.03
C SER A 633 26.67 10.38 3.73
N SER A 634 26.28 11.40 4.51
CA SER A 634 27.22 12.13 5.37
C SER A 634 27.86 11.27 6.47
N SER A 635 27.34 10.05 6.70
CA SER A 635 27.88 9.04 7.62
C SER A 635 28.78 8.02 6.91
N GLY A 636 28.81 8.03 5.57
CA GLY A 636 29.72 7.24 4.75
C GLY A 636 29.14 5.95 4.16
N SER A 637 27.85 5.66 4.34
CA SER A 637 27.20 4.54 3.66
C SER A 637 27.11 4.83 2.17
N ILE A 638 27.31 3.83 1.32
CA ILE A 638 27.02 3.95 -0.11
C ILE A 638 25.51 4.12 -0.30
N LEU A 639 25.09 5.21 -0.95
CA LEU A 639 23.69 5.46 -1.32
C LEU A 639 23.40 4.93 -2.72
N THR A 640 24.35 5.11 -3.64
CA THR A 640 24.27 4.63 -5.03
C THR A 640 25.59 3.98 -5.45
N LEU A 641 25.51 2.73 -5.87
CA LEU A 641 26.59 1.97 -6.50
C LEU A 641 26.30 1.84 -8.00
N ASP A 642 27.26 2.23 -8.82
CA ASP A 642 27.22 2.04 -10.27
C ASP A 642 27.93 0.74 -10.63
N LEU A 643 27.26 -0.14 -11.37
CA LEU A 643 27.88 -1.25 -12.10
C LEU A 643 27.99 -0.88 -13.57
N THR A 644 29.21 -0.83 -14.08
CA THR A 644 29.49 -0.58 -15.49
C THR A 644 29.48 -1.89 -16.26
N TYR A 645 28.69 -1.94 -17.32
CA TYR A 645 28.64 -3.03 -18.29
C TYR A 645 29.29 -2.60 -19.61
N GLU A 646 29.49 -3.54 -20.54
CA GLU A 646 30.02 -3.24 -21.89
C GLU A 646 29.15 -2.21 -22.64
N CYS A 647 27.83 -2.27 -22.46
CA CYS A 647 26.86 -1.47 -23.21
C CYS A 647 25.86 -0.73 -22.30
N GLY A 648 26.22 -0.40 -21.06
CA GLY A 648 25.31 0.33 -20.15
C GLY A 648 25.82 0.44 -18.72
N ILE A 649 24.99 1.04 -17.87
CA ILE A 649 25.25 1.21 -16.43
C ILE A 649 24.01 0.79 -15.67
N VAL A 650 24.17 0.04 -14.57
CA VAL A 650 23.10 -0.18 -13.60
C VAL A 650 23.40 0.60 -12.33
N LYS A 651 22.47 1.46 -11.92
CA LYS A 651 22.53 2.17 -10.65
C LYS A 651 21.75 1.41 -9.58
N ILE A 652 22.44 1.05 -8.51
CA ILE A 652 21.89 0.26 -7.42
C ILE A 652 21.79 1.14 -6.19
N LYS A 653 20.58 1.30 -5.68
CA LYS A 653 20.28 2.04 -4.45
C LYS A 653 19.93 1.11 -3.32
N THR A 654 19.96 1.67 -2.11
CA THR A 654 19.70 1.04 -0.82
C THR A 654 20.83 0.16 -0.32
N GLU A 655 21.12 0.26 0.98
CA GLU A 655 22.18 -0.51 1.64
C GLU A 655 22.02 -2.03 1.43
N TYR A 656 20.78 -2.54 1.46
CA TYR A 656 20.50 -3.97 1.29
C TYR A 656 20.90 -4.48 -0.10
N ASN A 657 20.50 -3.78 -1.17
CA ASN A 657 20.82 -4.20 -2.53
C ASN A 657 22.33 -4.13 -2.76
N ILE A 658 22.97 -3.04 -2.31
CA ILE A 658 24.42 -2.83 -2.44
C ILE A 658 25.19 -3.96 -1.73
N ARG A 659 24.81 -4.30 -0.50
CA ARG A 659 25.43 -5.40 0.26
C ARG A 659 25.26 -6.75 -0.40
N LYS A 660 24.08 -7.01 -1.00
CA LYS A 660 23.80 -8.28 -1.70
C LYS A 660 24.66 -8.41 -2.96
N ILE A 661 24.75 -7.34 -3.75
CA ILE A 661 25.51 -7.29 -5.00
C ILE A 661 27.02 -7.41 -4.75
N LEU A 662 27.56 -6.60 -3.84
CA LEU A 662 28.99 -6.69 -3.51
C LEU A 662 29.31 -8.02 -2.79
N GLY A 663 28.37 -8.51 -1.97
CA GLY A 663 28.52 -9.77 -1.24
C GLY A 663 28.77 -10.96 -2.16
N CYS A 664 28.02 -11.09 -3.25
CA CYS A 664 28.18 -12.22 -4.18
C CYS A 664 29.50 -12.19 -4.97
N MET A 665 30.20 -11.05 -4.99
CA MET A 665 31.52 -10.88 -5.62
C MET A 665 32.67 -11.17 -4.66
N VAL A 666 32.39 -11.32 -3.36
CA VAL A 666 33.40 -11.53 -2.31
C VAL A 666 33.46 -13.00 -1.91
N LYS A 667 34.67 -13.58 -1.92
CA LYS A 667 34.89 -14.94 -1.43
C LYS A 667 35.10 -15.00 0.08
N LYS A 668 35.77 -13.98 0.64
CA LYS A 668 36.24 -13.96 2.02
C LYS A 668 36.29 -12.55 2.59
N ILE A 669 35.98 -12.43 3.88
CA ILE A 669 36.14 -11.21 4.68
C ILE A 669 37.14 -11.46 5.80
N VAL A 670 38.02 -10.49 6.04
CA VAL A 670 38.92 -10.44 7.21
C VAL A 670 38.44 -9.33 8.14
N TYR A 671 38.23 -9.65 9.40
CA TYR A 671 37.68 -8.73 10.42
C TYR A 671 38.79 -8.04 11.25
N ALA A 672 38.41 -7.06 12.07
CA ALA A 672 39.34 -6.27 12.89
C ALA A 672 40.17 -7.12 13.87
N ASP A 673 39.62 -8.24 14.34
CA ASP A 673 40.29 -9.22 15.22
C ASP A 673 41.10 -10.28 14.45
N ALA A 674 41.31 -10.08 13.15
CA ALA A 674 41.98 -10.98 12.21
C ALA A 674 41.28 -12.33 11.98
N THR A 675 40.07 -12.52 12.48
CA THR A 675 39.24 -13.67 12.11
C THR A 675 38.70 -13.53 10.69
N GLU A 676 38.28 -14.64 10.10
CA GLU A 676 37.81 -14.68 8.71
C GLU A 676 36.42 -15.32 8.59
N SER A 677 35.67 -14.96 7.54
CA SER A 677 34.47 -15.66 7.09
C SER A 677 34.54 -15.90 5.59
N GLU A 678 34.07 -17.07 5.15
CA GLU A 678 33.99 -17.48 3.75
C GLU A 678 32.53 -17.59 3.27
N ASN A 679 32.31 -17.81 1.98
CA ASN A 679 30.99 -18.01 1.35
C ASN A 679 30.03 -16.83 1.58
N ILE A 680 30.51 -15.63 1.30
CA ILE A 680 29.74 -14.41 1.52
C ILE A 680 28.63 -14.30 0.47
N THR A 681 27.41 -14.13 0.95
CA THR A 681 26.23 -13.85 0.11
C THR A 681 25.74 -12.42 0.27
N MET A 682 26.16 -11.75 1.35
CA MET A 682 25.83 -10.37 1.66
C MET A 682 26.96 -9.76 2.50
N LEU A 683 27.37 -8.53 2.16
CA LEU A 683 28.36 -7.81 2.96
C LEU A 683 27.83 -7.49 4.37
N PRO A 684 28.72 -7.31 5.36
CA PRO A 684 28.34 -6.93 6.72
C PRO A 684 27.56 -5.61 6.77
N SER A 685 27.96 -4.62 5.96
CA SER A 685 27.32 -3.31 5.87
C SER A 685 27.59 -2.67 4.50
N ALA A 686 26.89 -1.58 4.18
CA ALA A 686 27.18 -0.73 3.01
C ALA A 686 28.23 0.36 3.28
N PHE A 687 28.80 0.41 4.48
CA PHE A 687 29.90 1.31 4.83
C PHE A 687 31.22 0.72 4.34
N SER A 688 31.48 0.78 3.03
CA SER A 688 32.73 0.29 2.44
C SER A 688 33.24 1.14 1.30
N THR A 689 34.55 1.13 1.08
CA THR A 689 35.17 1.66 -0.14
C THR A 689 34.91 0.73 -1.32
N VAL A 690 35.06 1.24 -2.54
CA VAL A 690 35.13 0.42 -3.76
C VAL A 690 36.35 0.86 -4.58
N GLU A 691 37.50 0.26 -4.29
CA GLU A 691 38.79 0.71 -4.86
C GLU A 691 39.36 -0.30 -5.86
N LYS A 692 39.35 0.07 -7.14
CA LYS A 692 39.92 -0.76 -8.21
C LYS A 692 41.43 -0.97 -8.02
N GLN A 693 41.86 -2.22 -8.11
CA GLN A 693 43.26 -2.64 -8.02
C GLN A 693 43.87 -2.84 -9.41
N GLU A 694 45.20 -2.92 -9.48
CA GLU A 694 45.94 -3.12 -10.74
C GLU A 694 45.62 -4.47 -11.42
N ASP A 695 45.25 -5.49 -10.64
CA ASP A 695 44.88 -6.82 -11.13
C ASP A 695 43.43 -6.91 -11.63
N GLY A 696 42.68 -5.80 -11.59
CA GLY A 696 41.28 -5.73 -12.01
C GLY A 696 40.26 -6.07 -10.92
N THR A 697 40.71 -6.53 -9.74
CA THR A 697 39.84 -6.74 -8.58
C THR A 697 39.54 -5.42 -7.85
N TYR A 698 38.68 -5.46 -6.84
CA TYR A 698 38.33 -4.29 -6.04
C TYR A 698 38.56 -4.54 -4.55
N LEU A 699 39.28 -3.63 -3.90
CA LEU A 699 39.46 -3.63 -2.45
C LEU A 699 38.28 -2.94 -1.78
N LEU A 700 37.62 -3.68 -0.90
CA LEU A 700 36.56 -3.19 -0.03
C LEU A 700 37.12 -3.04 1.38
N SER A 701 37.37 -1.82 1.82
CA SER A 701 37.66 -1.49 3.22
C SER A 701 36.37 -0.99 3.85
N GLY A 702 35.81 -1.74 4.80
CA GLY A 702 34.52 -1.43 5.38
C GLY A 702 34.49 -1.54 6.90
N GLY A 703 33.32 -1.31 7.47
CA GLY A 703 33.11 -1.41 8.92
C GLY A 703 31.64 -1.49 9.30
N GLY A 704 31.38 -1.90 10.53
CA GLY A 704 30.04 -2.14 11.06
C GLY A 704 29.40 -3.43 10.54
N TYR A 705 28.26 -3.76 11.15
CA TYR A 705 27.42 -4.91 10.80
C TYR A 705 25.94 -4.58 10.98
N GLY A 706 25.18 -4.68 9.89
CA GLY A 706 23.78 -4.28 9.80
C GLY A 706 23.56 -3.01 8.97
N HIS A 707 22.32 -2.53 8.96
CA HIS A 707 21.89 -1.42 8.10
C HIS A 707 22.42 -0.05 8.58
N GLY A 708 22.67 0.14 9.88
CA GLY A 708 23.28 1.37 10.39
C GLY A 708 22.32 2.46 10.89
N LEU A 709 20.99 2.22 10.87
CA LEU A 709 20.00 3.18 11.37
C LEU A 709 19.60 2.92 12.82
N GLY A 710 19.39 3.99 13.58
CA GLY A 710 18.92 3.91 14.96
C GLY A 710 19.98 3.34 15.90
N MET A 711 19.61 2.41 16.76
CA MET A 711 20.48 1.95 17.85
C MET A 711 21.52 0.91 17.38
N SER A 712 22.81 1.19 17.62
CA SER A 712 23.85 0.14 17.62
C SER A 712 23.78 -0.66 18.91
N GLN A 713 23.59 -1.98 18.83
CA GLN A 713 23.50 -2.88 19.99
C GLN A 713 24.81 -2.92 20.79
N ASN A 714 25.95 -3.03 20.11
CA ASN A 714 27.25 -2.99 20.77
C ASN A 714 27.56 -1.58 21.30
N GLY A 715 27.19 -0.54 20.55
CA GLY A 715 27.28 0.85 20.98
C GLY A 715 26.52 1.12 22.28
N ALA A 716 25.27 0.67 22.36
CA ALA A 716 24.43 0.76 23.55
C ALA A 716 25.08 0.05 24.76
N ASN A 717 25.66 -1.13 24.55
CA ASN A 717 26.40 -1.83 25.61
C ASN A 717 27.68 -1.11 26.03
N GLY A 718 28.42 -0.51 25.08
CA GLY A 718 29.57 0.33 25.37
C GLY A 718 29.19 1.55 26.22
N MET A 719 28.11 2.24 25.85
CA MET A 719 27.57 3.38 26.61
C MET A 719 27.10 2.98 28.00
N ALA A 720 26.39 1.85 28.12
CA ALA A 720 25.97 1.32 29.41
C ALA A 720 27.17 0.98 30.33
N LYS A 721 28.24 0.38 29.77
CA LYS A 721 29.49 0.14 30.51
C LYS A 721 30.20 1.43 30.93
N ALA A 722 30.02 2.50 30.17
CA ALA A 722 30.48 3.84 30.51
C ALA A 722 29.58 4.56 31.55
N GLY A 723 28.48 3.93 31.97
CA GLY A 723 27.61 4.41 33.05
C GLY A 723 26.35 5.15 32.60
N MET A 724 26.01 5.14 31.30
CA MET A 724 24.76 5.73 30.80
C MET A 724 23.56 4.85 31.16
N GLY A 725 22.45 5.48 31.58
CA GLY A 725 21.18 4.78 31.78
C GLY A 725 20.44 4.53 30.47
N TYR A 726 19.51 3.56 30.45
CA TYR A 726 18.82 3.18 29.21
C TYR A 726 18.08 4.34 28.53
N GLN A 727 17.45 5.25 29.28
CA GLN A 727 16.78 6.42 28.72
C GLN A 727 17.73 7.40 28.04
N ASP A 728 18.94 7.60 28.59
CA ASP A 728 19.97 8.43 27.98
C ASP A 728 20.48 7.78 26.69
N ILE A 729 20.66 6.46 26.69
CA ILE A 729 21.04 5.69 25.50
C ILE A 729 19.96 5.79 24.42
N LEU A 730 18.67 5.68 24.77
CA LEU A 730 17.56 5.84 23.82
C LEU A 730 17.57 7.24 23.20
N ASN A 731 17.64 8.29 24.01
CA ASN A 731 17.69 9.68 23.52
C ASN A 731 18.96 10.00 22.72
N TYR A 732 20.03 9.23 22.92
CA TYR A 732 21.26 9.36 22.15
C TYR A 732 21.08 8.86 20.70
N PHE A 733 20.42 7.71 20.53
CA PHE A 733 20.22 7.09 19.21
C PHE A 733 18.99 7.60 18.46
N TYR A 734 17.95 7.99 19.20
CA TYR A 734 16.69 8.47 18.65
C TYR A 734 16.45 9.89 19.19
N GLN A 735 16.56 10.90 18.33
CA GLN A 735 16.52 12.29 18.76
C GLN A 735 15.08 12.81 18.84
N ASP A 736 14.86 13.75 19.76
CA ASP A 736 13.57 14.43 19.97
C ASP A 736 12.43 13.47 20.36
N ILE A 737 12.75 12.27 20.86
CA ILE A 737 11.78 11.27 21.30
C ILE A 737 11.33 11.50 22.74
N THR A 738 10.24 10.84 23.12
CA THR A 738 9.82 10.63 24.51
C THR A 738 9.67 9.14 24.77
N VAL A 739 9.92 8.70 26.01
CA VAL A 739 9.60 7.33 26.46
C VAL A 739 8.25 7.39 27.16
N GLU A 740 7.25 6.72 26.60
CA GLU A 740 5.87 6.70 27.11
C GLU A 740 5.39 5.27 27.36
N THR A 741 4.37 5.10 28.19
CA THR A 741 3.76 3.79 28.46
C THR A 741 2.50 3.61 27.61
N ILE A 742 2.31 2.44 26.97
CA ILE A 742 1.18 2.18 26.06
C ILE A 742 -0.19 2.53 26.68
N GLY A 743 -0.46 2.08 27.90
CA GLY A 743 -1.74 2.38 28.58
C GLY A 743 -1.95 3.84 29.00
N GLU A 744 -0.91 4.69 28.93
CA GLU A 744 -1.00 6.13 29.19
C GLU A 744 -1.15 6.96 27.90
N MET A 745 -0.98 6.33 26.73
CA MET A 745 -1.25 6.95 25.42
C MET A 745 -2.73 6.92 25.05
N GLU A 746 -3.48 5.92 25.52
CA GLU A 746 -4.92 5.78 25.33
C GLU A 746 -5.68 6.95 26.02
N GLY A 747 -6.06 7.95 25.23
CA GLY A 747 -6.75 9.16 25.70
C GLY A 747 -6.10 10.48 25.27
N LYS A 748 -4.92 10.44 24.63
CA LYS A 748 -4.39 11.59 23.90
C LYS A 748 -4.93 11.53 22.47
N GLU A 749 -5.86 12.43 22.14
CA GLU A 749 -6.28 12.67 20.76
C GLU A 749 -5.04 12.89 19.90
N THR A 750 -4.74 11.94 19.01
CA THR A 750 -3.84 12.16 17.88
C THR A 750 -4.55 13.12 16.93
N LEU A 751 -4.18 14.41 17.02
CA LEU A 751 -4.60 15.46 16.10
C LEU A 751 -4.11 15.21 14.67
#